data_AF-A0A1D8T7Y8-F1
#
_entry.id   AF-A0A1D8T7Y8-F1
#
_cell.length_a   1.000
_cell.length_b   1.000
_cell.length_c   1.000
_cell.angle_alpha   90.00
_cell.angle_beta   90.00
_cell.angle_gamma   90.00
#
_symmetry.space_group_name_H-M   'P 1'
#
loop_
_entity.id
_entity.type
_entity.pdbx_description
1 polymer ?
#
loop_
_entity_poly.entity_id
_entity_poly.type
_entity_poly.pdbx_seq_one_letter_code
_entity_poly.pdbx_strand_id
1 'polypeptide(L)'
;MTVTPIANAEIVIGGCTVVDNPTPENFTVCPGVDLRDSDLHGLNFSYADLTDATLFRTNLSGTKLIGAKLADAWIGWANLANADLTGANLAGADLGSSDLANADLTGANLAGADMRSVDIADANFTGANLTGVTLATYSTRDTRGLNFTDANLTDANLRTILAGVELNGANLTGTHLTNADLTGTMLIPADTTVTADEFGNATVTWPTPPNLTGTTFGSCDRASGFSFPVGTTTVRCTVNTSASQGAGKFTVTVLPFPVLAPSIVGDPSEGVVGGDYTYAFEVSGSPAPTVTTTSELPAGLTLSKQGVLSGTPTEAGTFPITVTASNSAGNVDRQVTIVIASAPSIEGDPVEGVVGVDYTHAFEVAGSPAPTVTTTDPLPAGLTLSEDGVLSGTPTEAGSFPITVTASNSAGDVDRQVTVVVVAVPSIGGDPAEGVVGVDYNYAFDVAGSPTPTVTTTDPLPAGLTLSEQGILSGTPTAAGSFPITVTASNSAGDVDRQVTIVIASVPSIEGDPAEGVVGVDYTHAFELAGSPTPTVTTTDPLPAGLTLSEDGVLSGTPTEAGSFPITVTAGNSAGNVDRQVIVVVVAVPSIGGDPAEGVVGVDYNYAFDVAGSPTPTVTTTDPLPAGLTLSEQGILSGTPTAAGSFPITVTASNSAGDVDRLVTVVIASDGDPDTGSLDTGSLGTGSLGTESLESLSGS
;
A
#
# COMPACT_ATOMS: atom_id res chain seq x y z
N MET A 1 -103.77 -42.32 32.60
CA MET A 1 -104.12 -41.64 33.87
C MET A 1 -103.00 -40.68 34.21
N THR A 2 -103.26 -39.39 34.44
CA THR A 2 -102.24 -38.43 34.89
C THR A 2 -102.06 -38.53 36.40
N VAL A 3 -100.86 -38.85 36.87
CA VAL A 3 -100.52 -38.95 38.30
C VAL A 3 -99.93 -37.62 38.77
N THR A 4 -100.62 -36.90 39.65
CA THR A 4 -100.08 -35.73 40.37
C THR A 4 -99.37 -36.20 41.65
N PRO A 5 -98.11 -35.82 41.91
CA PRO A 5 -97.42 -36.22 43.12
C PRO A 5 -97.88 -35.39 44.32
N ILE A 6 -98.48 -36.06 45.31
CA ILE A 6 -98.69 -35.52 46.66
C ILE A 6 -97.72 -36.28 47.56
N ALA A 7 -96.86 -35.55 48.29
CA ALA A 7 -95.94 -36.15 49.24
C ALA A 7 -96.71 -37.03 50.24
N ASN A 8 -96.31 -38.30 50.36
CA ASN A 8 -96.82 -39.34 51.27
C ASN A 8 -98.21 -39.96 50.95
N ALA A 9 -98.59 -40.08 49.67
CA ALA A 9 -99.70 -40.95 49.25
C ALA A 9 -99.18 -42.15 48.44
N GLU A 10 -99.67 -43.37 48.74
CA GLU A 10 -99.41 -44.57 47.93
C GLU A 10 -99.81 -44.29 46.47
N ILE A 11 -98.85 -44.36 45.55
CA ILE A 11 -99.11 -44.22 44.12
C ILE A 11 -99.68 -45.57 43.64
N VAL A 12 -100.98 -45.63 43.38
CA VAL A 12 -101.63 -46.84 42.82
C VAL A 12 -101.94 -46.61 41.34
N ILE A 13 -101.40 -47.47 40.46
CA ILE A 13 -101.56 -47.37 39.01
C ILE A 13 -102.02 -48.73 38.47
N GLY A 14 -103.18 -48.79 37.80
CA GLY A 14 -103.68 -50.06 37.23
C GLY A 14 -103.91 -51.18 38.26
N GLY A 15 -104.09 -50.85 39.54
CA GLY A 15 -104.18 -51.81 40.65
C GLY A 15 -102.83 -52.21 41.25
N CYS A 16 -101.72 -51.70 40.70
CA CYS A 16 -100.37 -51.86 41.21
C CYS A 16 -100.02 -50.76 42.21
N THR A 17 -99.56 -51.11 43.42
CA THR A 17 -99.07 -50.11 44.39
C THR A 17 -97.58 -49.91 44.20
N VAL A 18 -97.20 -48.72 43.75
CA VAL A 18 -95.80 -48.34 43.50
C VAL A 18 -95.12 -48.02 44.82
N VAL A 19 -93.99 -48.69 45.07
CA VAL A 19 -93.13 -48.42 46.22
C VAL A 19 -92.30 -47.17 45.94
N ASP A 20 -92.42 -46.16 46.81
CA ASP A 20 -91.54 -45.00 46.77
C ASP A 20 -90.12 -45.38 47.25
N ASN A 21 -89.09 -44.99 46.50
CA ASN A 21 -87.69 -45.35 46.72
C ASN A 21 -87.43 -46.86 46.93
N PRO A 22 -87.66 -47.70 45.89
CA PRO A 22 -87.51 -49.15 45.98
C PRO A 22 -86.07 -49.59 46.25
N THR A 23 -85.93 -50.72 46.97
CA THR A 23 -84.69 -51.44 47.22
C THR A 23 -84.83 -52.90 46.75
N PRO A 24 -83.74 -53.69 46.62
CA PRO A 24 -83.84 -55.11 46.26
C PRO A 24 -84.69 -55.96 47.23
N GLU A 25 -84.91 -55.50 48.46
CA GLU A 25 -85.70 -56.20 49.49
C GLU A 25 -87.15 -55.67 49.58
N ASN A 26 -87.42 -54.46 49.07
CA ASN A 26 -88.73 -53.80 49.11
C ASN A 26 -88.99 -53.04 47.81
N PHE A 27 -89.83 -53.61 46.95
CA PHE A 27 -90.06 -53.13 45.59
C PHE A 27 -91.51 -53.39 45.16
N THR A 28 -91.91 -52.73 44.07
CA THR A 28 -93.24 -52.85 43.46
C THR A 28 -93.45 -54.27 42.91
N VAL A 29 -94.51 -54.99 43.32
CA VAL A 29 -94.81 -56.36 42.84
C VAL A 29 -96.17 -56.39 42.14
N CYS A 30 -96.15 -56.41 40.81
CA CYS A 30 -97.35 -56.29 39.98
C CYS A 30 -97.26 -57.13 38.69
N PRO A 31 -97.07 -58.46 38.79
CA PRO A 31 -97.04 -59.33 37.61
C PRO A 31 -98.40 -59.32 36.90
N GLY A 32 -98.38 -59.34 35.56
CA GLY A 32 -99.57 -59.37 34.70
C GLY A 32 -100.41 -58.10 34.71
N VAL A 33 -99.91 -56.99 35.29
CA VAL A 33 -100.66 -55.74 35.37
C VAL A 33 -100.92 -55.14 33.98
N ASP A 34 -102.13 -54.61 33.77
CA ASP A 34 -102.49 -53.87 32.56
C ASP A 34 -102.29 -52.37 32.79
N LEU A 35 -101.24 -51.82 32.17
CA LEU A 35 -100.85 -50.41 32.25
C LEU A 35 -100.88 -49.73 30.88
N ARG A 36 -101.60 -50.31 29.91
CA ARG A 36 -101.70 -49.77 28.55
C ARG A 36 -102.07 -48.29 28.53
N ASP A 37 -101.43 -47.56 27.62
CA ASP A 37 -101.63 -46.12 27.41
C ASP A 37 -101.42 -45.25 28.68
N SER A 38 -100.72 -45.77 29.70
CA SER A 38 -100.46 -45.03 30.94
C SER A 38 -99.28 -44.06 30.78
N ASP A 39 -99.26 -43.02 31.62
CA ASP A 39 -98.14 -42.09 31.71
C ASP A 39 -97.38 -42.34 33.01
N LEU A 40 -96.18 -42.90 32.87
CA LEU A 40 -95.30 -43.35 33.95
C LEU A 40 -93.97 -42.60 33.93
N HIS A 41 -93.85 -41.50 33.19
CA HIS A 41 -92.58 -40.81 32.98
C HIS A 41 -91.86 -40.47 34.29
N GLY A 42 -90.54 -40.70 34.33
CA GLY A 42 -89.69 -40.36 35.47
C GLY A 42 -89.92 -41.18 36.74
N LEU A 43 -90.89 -42.11 36.77
CA LEU A 43 -91.15 -42.94 37.94
C LEU A 43 -90.01 -43.93 38.22
N ASN A 44 -89.86 -44.30 39.50
CA ASN A 44 -88.87 -45.26 39.96
C ASN A 44 -89.51 -46.64 40.20
N PHE A 45 -89.29 -47.53 39.25
CA PHE A 45 -89.68 -48.94 39.25
C PHE A 45 -88.46 -49.87 39.38
N SER A 46 -87.35 -49.41 39.97
CA SER A 46 -86.20 -50.29 40.20
C SER A 46 -86.61 -51.54 40.98
N TYR A 47 -86.11 -52.70 40.54
CA TYR A 47 -86.40 -54.04 41.05
C TYR A 47 -87.86 -54.50 40.93
N ALA A 48 -88.74 -53.70 40.32
CA ALA A 48 -90.16 -54.02 40.23
C ALA A 48 -90.41 -55.35 39.52
N ASP A 49 -91.37 -56.12 40.01
CA ASP A 49 -91.86 -57.31 39.33
C ASP A 49 -93.04 -56.92 38.42
N LEU A 50 -92.73 -56.77 37.13
CA LEU A 50 -93.64 -56.44 36.04
C LEU A 50 -93.66 -57.58 34.99
N THR A 51 -93.37 -58.80 35.43
CA THR A 51 -93.41 -60.01 34.58
C THR A 51 -94.81 -60.13 33.96
N ASP A 52 -94.91 -60.48 32.67
CA ASP A 52 -96.17 -60.56 31.90
C ASP A 52 -97.01 -59.27 31.85
N ALA A 53 -96.47 -58.11 32.27
CA ALA A 53 -97.23 -56.86 32.29
C ALA A 53 -97.55 -56.37 30.87
N THR A 54 -98.73 -55.75 30.71
CA THR A 54 -99.11 -55.07 29.47
C THR A 54 -98.78 -53.58 29.56
N LEU A 55 -97.64 -53.20 28.99
CA LEU A 55 -97.10 -51.83 28.94
C LEU A 55 -97.25 -51.19 27.54
N PHE A 56 -98.07 -51.77 26.67
CA PHE A 56 -98.25 -51.32 25.30
C PHE A 56 -98.66 -49.83 25.24
N ARG A 57 -97.95 -49.04 24.41
CA ARG A 57 -98.12 -47.58 24.25
C ARG A 57 -97.96 -46.74 25.53
N THR A 58 -97.30 -47.26 26.55
CA THR A 58 -97.04 -46.53 27.80
C THR A 58 -95.95 -45.50 27.62
N ASN A 59 -96.05 -44.35 28.30
CA ASN A 59 -94.95 -43.40 28.42
C ASN A 59 -94.08 -43.76 29.64
N LEU A 60 -92.95 -44.41 29.40
CA LEU A 60 -91.92 -44.81 30.36
C LEU A 60 -90.65 -43.94 30.24
N SER A 61 -90.71 -42.80 29.56
CA SER A 61 -89.52 -41.98 29.31
C SER A 61 -88.89 -41.51 30.62
N GLY A 62 -87.57 -41.63 30.75
CA GLY A 62 -86.83 -41.23 31.94
C GLY A 62 -87.12 -42.07 33.20
N THR A 63 -87.83 -43.19 33.08
CA THR A 63 -88.10 -44.07 34.23
C THR A 63 -86.85 -44.78 34.71
N LYS A 64 -86.80 -45.12 36.00
CA LYS A 64 -85.79 -46.04 36.55
C LYS A 64 -86.39 -47.43 36.65
N LEU A 65 -85.81 -48.38 35.93
CA LEU A 65 -86.19 -49.79 35.85
C LEU A 65 -84.99 -50.69 36.20
N ILE A 66 -84.06 -50.19 37.02
CA ILE A 66 -82.82 -50.87 37.39
C ILE A 66 -83.16 -52.22 38.03
N GLY A 67 -82.72 -53.33 37.44
CA GLY A 67 -82.98 -54.68 37.94
C GLY A 67 -84.45 -55.11 37.91
N ALA A 68 -85.34 -54.37 37.22
CA ALA A 68 -86.75 -54.72 37.11
C ALA A 68 -86.94 -56.04 36.35
N LYS A 69 -87.96 -56.81 36.73
CA LYS A 69 -88.38 -58.02 36.02
C LYS A 69 -89.50 -57.65 35.06
N LEU A 70 -89.22 -57.76 33.77
CA LEU A 70 -90.09 -57.45 32.64
C LEU A 70 -90.16 -58.63 31.66
N ALA A 71 -89.86 -59.84 32.14
CA ALA A 71 -89.87 -61.02 31.29
C ALA A 71 -91.28 -61.23 30.71
N ASP A 72 -91.33 -61.55 29.42
CA ASP A 72 -92.54 -61.76 28.62
C ASP A 72 -93.56 -60.58 28.63
N ALA A 73 -93.14 -59.39 29.06
CA ALA A 73 -93.97 -58.20 29.07
C ALA A 73 -94.26 -57.67 27.65
N TRP A 74 -95.44 -57.08 27.45
CA TRP A 74 -95.84 -56.44 26.20
C TRP A 74 -95.57 -54.94 26.26
N ILE A 75 -94.39 -54.53 25.79
CA ILE A 75 -93.87 -53.16 25.85
C ILE A 75 -93.97 -52.44 24.49
N GLY A 76 -94.50 -53.11 23.45
CA GLY A 76 -94.59 -52.57 22.10
C GLY A 76 -95.20 -51.17 22.04
N TRP A 77 -94.65 -50.33 21.17
CA TRP A 77 -95.04 -48.91 20.97
C TRP A 77 -94.90 -48.02 22.22
N ALA A 78 -94.27 -48.47 23.30
CA ALA A 78 -93.98 -47.64 24.46
C ALA A 78 -92.84 -46.65 24.20
N ASN A 79 -92.84 -45.55 24.93
CA ASN A 79 -91.73 -44.59 24.95
C ASN A 79 -90.85 -44.87 26.18
N LEU A 80 -89.69 -45.48 26.00
CA LEU A 80 -88.65 -45.71 27.02
C LEU A 80 -87.42 -44.80 26.81
N ALA A 81 -87.55 -43.72 26.04
CA ALA A 81 -86.42 -42.82 25.80
C ALA A 81 -85.83 -42.31 27.12
N ASN A 82 -84.52 -42.35 27.27
CA ASN A 82 -83.77 -41.98 28.48
C ASN A 82 -84.09 -42.82 29.74
N ALA A 83 -84.74 -43.98 29.60
CA ALA A 83 -84.98 -44.86 30.74
C ALA A 83 -83.69 -45.57 31.19
N ASP A 84 -83.57 -45.83 32.49
CA ASP A 84 -82.47 -46.62 33.08
C ASP A 84 -82.96 -48.05 33.33
N LEU A 85 -82.62 -48.96 32.44
CA LEU A 85 -82.93 -50.38 32.44
C LEU A 85 -81.72 -51.23 32.89
N THR A 86 -80.75 -50.63 33.60
CA THR A 86 -79.53 -51.32 34.02
C THR A 86 -79.85 -52.62 34.76
N GLY A 87 -79.36 -53.76 34.26
CA GLY A 87 -79.58 -55.09 34.84
C GLY A 87 -81.03 -55.59 34.81
N ALA A 88 -81.95 -54.92 34.09
CA ALA A 88 -83.34 -55.35 33.97
C ALA A 88 -83.45 -56.67 33.19
N ASN A 89 -84.45 -57.49 33.53
CA ASN A 89 -84.74 -58.74 32.83
C ASN A 89 -85.93 -58.57 31.88
N LEU A 90 -85.67 -58.37 30.60
CA LEU A 90 -86.64 -58.26 29.51
C LEU A 90 -86.67 -59.53 28.62
N ALA A 91 -86.26 -60.69 29.14
CA ALA A 91 -86.24 -61.92 28.35
C ALA A 91 -87.64 -62.23 27.77
N GLY A 92 -87.72 -62.53 26.48
CA GLY A 92 -88.97 -62.82 25.78
C GLY A 92 -89.94 -61.64 25.60
N ALA A 93 -89.61 -60.43 26.08
CA ALA A 93 -90.50 -59.28 25.98
C ALA A 93 -90.71 -58.82 24.53
N ASP A 94 -91.90 -58.31 24.24
CA ASP A 94 -92.22 -57.66 22.95
C ASP A 94 -92.00 -56.15 23.09
N LEU A 95 -90.91 -55.64 22.53
CA LEU A 95 -90.59 -54.20 22.46
C LEU A 95 -90.93 -53.61 21.08
N GLY A 96 -91.63 -54.34 20.21
CA GLY A 96 -91.86 -53.92 18.82
C GLY A 96 -92.31 -52.46 18.69
N SER A 97 -91.61 -51.69 17.86
CA SER A 97 -91.88 -50.26 17.62
C SER A 97 -91.77 -49.33 18.85
N SER A 98 -91.12 -49.73 19.94
CA SER A 98 -90.85 -48.84 21.08
C SER A 98 -89.72 -47.85 20.79
N ASP A 99 -89.65 -46.78 21.58
CA ASP A 99 -88.53 -45.82 21.59
C ASP A 99 -87.61 -46.11 22.79
N LEU A 100 -86.37 -46.51 22.55
CA LEU A 100 -85.30 -46.72 23.53
C LEU A 100 -84.15 -45.72 23.35
N ALA A 101 -84.37 -44.61 22.64
CA ALA A 101 -83.31 -43.65 22.39
C ALA A 101 -82.68 -43.14 23.69
N ASN A 102 -81.35 -43.17 23.79
CA ASN A 102 -80.58 -42.79 24.98
C ASN A 102 -80.90 -43.62 26.25
N ALA A 103 -81.54 -44.77 26.15
CA ALA A 103 -81.78 -45.64 27.30
C ALA A 103 -80.49 -46.37 27.72
N ASP A 104 -80.32 -46.59 29.03
CA ASP A 104 -79.23 -47.39 29.57
C ASP A 104 -79.71 -48.82 29.84
N LEU A 105 -79.25 -49.78 29.04
CA LEU A 105 -79.53 -51.21 29.17
C LEU A 105 -78.29 -51.99 29.62
N THR A 106 -77.33 -51.33 30.30
CA THR A 106 -76.11 -51.97 30.77
C THR A 106 -76.42 -53.25 31.57
N GLY A 107 -75.89 -54.39 31.14
CA GLY A 107 -76.10 -55.68 31.78
C GLY A 107 -77.54 -56.22 31.75
N ALA A 108 -78.46 -55.61 30.99
CA ALA A 108 -79.83 -56.07 30.89
C ALA A 108 -79.92 -57.42 30.15
N ASN A 109 -80.90 -58.24 30.51
CA ASN A 109 -81.18 -59.51 29.84
C ASN A 109 -82.35 -59.34 28.86
N LEU A 110 -82.07 -59.29 27.56
CA LEU A 110 -83.05 -59.20 26.48
C LEU A 110 -83.15 -60.50 25.68
N ALA A 111 -82.71 -61.64 26.22
CA ALA A 111 -82.68 -62.90 25.49
C ALA A 111 -84.04 -63.25 24.88
N GLY A 112 -84.08 -63.47 23.56
CA GLY A 112 -85.29 -63.78 22.80
C GLY A 112 -86.31 -62.65 22.66
N ALA A 113 -86.00 -61.43 23.11
CA ALA A 113 -86.90 -60.29 22.98
C ALA A 113 -87.11 -59.89 21.50
N ASP A 114 -88.33 -59.44 21.18
CA ASP A 114 -88.64 -58.87 19.88
C ASP A 114 -88.36 -57.37 19.89
N MET A 115 -87.33 -56.94 19.15
CA MET A 115 -86.90 -55.55 19.04
C MET A 115 -87.07 -55.02 17.60
N ARG A 116 -88.01 -55.58 16.84
CA ARG A 116 -88.31 -55.09 15.48
C ARG A 116 -88.83 -53.66 15.52
N SER A 117 -88.26 -52.80 14.68
CA SER A 117 -88.63 -51.38 14.55
C SER A 117 -88.42 -50.54 15.82
N VAL A 118 -87.62 -51.00 16.78
CA VAL A 118 -87.26 -50.21 17.97
C VAL A 118 -86.30 -49.09 17.59
N ASP A 119 -86.52 -47.88 18.10
CA ASP A 119 -85.52 -46.81 18.04
C ASP A 119 -84.50 -47.04 19.17
N ILE A 120 -83.25 -47.28 18.79
CA ILE A 120 -82.14 -47.55 19.73
C ILE A 120 -81.03 -46.52 19.60
N ALA A 121 -81.30 -45.36 18.99
CA ALA A 121 -80.30 -44.31 18.81
C ALA A 121 -79.64 -43.96 20.17
N ASP A 122 -78.31 -43.99 20.20
CA ASP A 122 -77.51 -43.66 21.39
C ASP A 122 -77.82 -44.51 22.65
N ALA A 123 -78.48 -45.66 22.49
CA ALA A 123 -78.72 -46.57 23.61
C ALA A 123 -77.44 -47.31 24.03
N ASN A 124 -77.30 -47.58 25.32
CA ASN A 124 -76.16 -48.30 25.88
C ASN A 124 -76.54 -49.74 26.21
N PHE A 125 -76.00 -50.70 25.47
CA PHE A 125 -76.19 -52.15 25.69
C PHE A 125 -74.93 -52.81 26.26
N THR A 126 -74.06 -52.06 26.94
CA THR A 126 -72.80 -52.60 27.45
C THR A 126 -73.05 -53.83 28.33
N GLY A 127 -72.45 -54.98 27.99
CA GLY A 127 -72.61 -56.23 28.73
C GLY A 127 -74.03 -56.84 28.70
N ALA A 128 -74.95 -56.32 27.88
CA ALA A 128 -76.32 -56.83 27.79
C ALA A 128 -76.37 -58.19 27.09
N ASN A 129 -77.32 -59.03 27.49
CA ASN A 129 -77.59 -60.30 26.82
C ASN A 129 -78.69 -60.13 25.76
N LEU A 130 -78.30 -60.09 24.50
CA LEU A 130 -79.17 -59.93 23.33
C LEU A 130 -79.29 -61.24 22.53
N THR A 131 -79.06 -62.40 23.18
CA THR A 131 -79.09 -63.70 22.51
C THR A 131 -80.43 -63.93 21.82
N GLY A 132 -80.42 -64.25 20.52
CA GLY A 132 -81.62 -64.53 19.73
C GLY A 132 -82.54 -63.32 19.48
N VAL A 133 -82.11 -62.10 19.81
CA VAL A 133 -82.90 -60.89 19.59
C VAL A 133 -83.08 -60.64 18.10
N THR A 134 -84.28 -60.24 17.70
CA THR A 134 -84.52 -59.74 16.34
C THR A 134 -84.44 -58.22 16.31
N LEU A 135 -83.32 -57.69 15.80
CA LEU A 135 -83.09 -56.27 15.63
C LEU A 135 -83.17 -55.89 14.13
N ALA A 136 -84.40 -55.61 13.68
CA ALA A 136 -84.63 -55.02 12.37
C ALA A 136 -85.03 -53.56 12.57
N THR A 137 -84.05 -52.66 12.69
CA THR A 137 -84.36 -51.23 12.78
C THR A 137 -84.76 -50.70 11.39
N TYR A 138 -85.82 -49.91 11.32
CA TYR A 138 -86.21 -49.14 10.13
C TYR A 138 -85.64 -47.72 10.15
N SER A 139 -84.79 -47.41 11.13
CA SER A 139 -84.33 -46.05 11.34
C SER A 139 -83.30 -45.70 10.28
N THR A 140 -83.61 -44.72 9.43
CA THR A 140 -82.64 -44.02 8.58
C THR A 140 -81.73 -43.11 9.40
N ARG A 141 -81.72 -43.26 10.74
CA ARG A 141 -80.97 -42.43 11.66
C ARG A 141 -79.58 -43.00 11.86
N ASP A 142 -78.72 -42.09 12.26
CA ASP A 142 -77.36 -42.32 12.64
C ASP A 142 -77.27 -43.32 13.80
N THR A 143 -76.55 -44.44 13.59
CA THR A 143 -76.25 -45.40 14.66
C THR A 143 -74.89 -45.14 15.31
N ARG A 144 -74.20 -44.06 14.93
CA ARG A 144 -73.01 -43.55 15.63
C ARG A 144 -73.42 -43.14 17.04
N GLY A 145 -72.90 -43.84 18.05
CA GLY A 145 -73.22 -43.64 19.47
C GLY A 145 -73.89 -44.83 20.15
N LEU A 146 -74.41 -45.79 19.37
CA LEU A 146 -74.89 -47.07 19.90
C LEU A 146 -73.72 -47.91 20.42
N ASN A 147 -73.85 -48.42 21.64
CA ASN A 147 -72.79 -49.15 22.33
C ASN A 147 -73.19 -50.60 22.64
N PHE A 148 -72.53 -51.57 22.02
CA PHE A 148 -72.65 -53.01 22.29
C PHE A 148 -71.38 -53.59 22.92
N THR A 149 -70.55 -52.77 23.57
CA THR A 149 -69.32 -53.24 24.22
C THR A 149 -69.63 -54.40 25.17
N ASP A 150 -68.91 -55.50 25.07
CA ASP A 150 -69.09 -56.74 25.83
C ASP A 150 -70.49 -57.39 25.75
N ALA A 151 -71.36 -56.93 24.85
CA ALA A 151 -72.70 -57.47 24.70
C ALA A 151 -72.70 -58.86 24.05
N ASN A 152 -73.63 -59.72 24.47
CA ASN A 152 -73.82 -61.04 23.86
C ASN A 152 -74.90 -60.99 22.78
N LEU A 153 -74.49 -60.97 21.50
CA LEU A 153 -75.34 -60.93 20.31
C LEU A 153 -75.50 -62.31 19.66
N THR A 154 -75.27 -63.39 20.42
CA THR A 154 -75.31 -64.76 19.88
C THR A 154 -76.66 -65.03 19.21
N ASP A 155 -76.65 -65.54 17.98
CA ASP A 155 -77.85 -65.83 17.17
C ASP A 155 -78.81 -64.63 16.96
N ALA A 156 -78.38 -63.40 17.28
CA ALA A 156 -79.18 -62.21 17.06
C ALA A 156 -79.30 -61.90 15.55
N ASN A 157 -80.40 -61.28 15.15
CA ASN A 157 -80.65 -60.89 13.77
C ASN A 157 -80.43 -59.39 13.59
N LEU A 158 -79.26 -58.98 13.10
CA LEU A 158 -78.80 -57.59 12.94
C LEU A 158 -78.76 -57.16 11.46
N ARG A 159 -79.89 -57.24 10.76
CA ARG A 159 -79.99 -56.83 9.35
C ARG A 159 -80.20 -55.32 9.21
N THR A 160 -79.26 -54.52 9.71
CA THR A 160 -79.44 -53.08 9.86
C THR A 160 -78.14 -52.27 9.69
N ILE A 161 -78.23 -50.95 9.74
CA ILE A 161 -77.08 -50.05 9.69
C ILE A 161 -76.38 -50.09 11.05
N LEU A 162 -75.20 -50.72 11.11
CA LEU A 162 -74.33 -50.75 12.29
C LEU A 162 -73.15 -49.78 12.12
N ALA A 163 -73.31 -48.76 11.29
CA ALA A 163 -72.22 -47.87 10.93
C ALA A 163 -71.76 -47.05 12.15
N GLY A 164 -70.49 -47.19 12.52
CA GLY A 164 -69.87 -46.49 13.65
C GLY A 164 -70.30 -46.99 15.04
N VAL A 165 -70.92 -48.17 15.13
CA VAL A 165 -71.32 -48.79 16.40
C VAL A 165 -70.10 -49.31 17.16
N GLU A 166 -70.09 -49.15 18.49
CA GLU A 166 -69.07 -49.72 19.36
C GLU A 166 -69.35 -51.20 19.63
N LEU A 167 -68.40 -52.07 19.27
CA LEU A 167 -68.55 -53.53 19.36
C LEU A 167 -67.42 -54.20 20.18
N ASN A 168 -66.63 -53.42 20.93
CA ASN A 168 -65.46 -53.93 21.65
C ASN A 168 -65.87 -55.09 22.58
N GLY A 169 -65.27 -56.27 22.42
CA GLY A 169 -65.59 -57.43 23.27
C GLY A 169 -66.95 -58.09 23.02
N ALA A 170 -67.77 -57.59 22.09
CA ALA A 170 -69.07 -58.18 21.78
C ALA A 170 -68.92 -59.61 21.20
N ASN A 171 -69.87 -60.49 21.52
CA ASN A 171 -69.95 -61.84 20.97
C ASN A 171 -71.00 -61.91 19.85
N LEU A 172 -70.56 -62.07 18.61
CA LEU A 172 -71.41 -62.16 17.41
C LEU A 172 -71.52 -63.59 16.86
N THR A 173 -71.36 -64.61 17.70
CA THR A 173 -71.48 -66.02 17.27
C THR A 173 -72.87 -66.29 16.71
N GLY A 174 -72.98 -66.77 15.48
CA GLY A 174 -74.28 -67.06 14.87
C GLY A 174 -75.14 -65.84 14.50
N THR A 175 -74.63 -64.62 14.67
CA THR A 175 -75.39 -63.40 14.36
C THR A 175 -75.69 -63.26 12.86
N HIS A 176 -76.93 -62.95 12.49
CA HIS A 176 -77.29 -62.65 11.11
C HIS A 176 -76.98 -61.20 10.73
N LEU A 177 -75.92 -61.00 9.93
CA LEU A 177 -75.42 -59.73 9.40
C LEU A 177 -75.80 -59.47 7.93
N THR A 178 -76.69 -60.26 7.33
CA THR A 178 -77.08 -60.05 5.91
C THR A 178 -77.55 -58.61 5.68
N ASN A 179 -76.92 -57.90 4.74
CA ASN A 179 -77.16 -56.47 4.45
C ASN A 179 -76.81 -55.50 5.59
N ALA A 180 -76.05 -55.92 6.61
CA ALA A 180 -75.58 -55.02 7.64
C ALA A 180 -74.47 -54.11 7.09
N ASP A 181 -74.57 -52.81 7.40
CA ASP A 181 -73.51 -51.82 7.13
C ASP A 181 -72.61 -51.70 8.35
N LEU A 182 -71.36 -52.15 8.22
CA LEU A 182 -70.34 -52.17 9.26
C LEU A 182 -69.33 -51.01 9.12
N THR A 183 -69.59 -50.03 8.25
CA THR A 183 -68.69 -48.89 8.04
C THR A 183 -68.35 -48.19 9.34
N GLY A 184 -67.06 -47.90 9.56
CA GLY A 184 -66.61 -47.18 10.76
C GLY A 184 -66.66 -47.99 12.06
N THR A 185 -67.07 -49.26 12.01
CA THR A 185 -66.87 -50.18 13.14
C THR A 185 -65.43 -50.66 13.19
N MET A 186 -65.00 -51.18 14.33
CA MET A 186 -63.67 -51.78 14.48
C MET A 186 -63.43 -53.03 13.61
N LEU A 187 -64.47 -53.57 12.98
CA LEU A 187 -64.41 -54.75 12.12
C LEU A 187 -64.02 -54.41 10.67
N ILE A 188 -63.94 -53.11 10.33
CA ILE A 188 -63.54 -52.59 9.03
C ILE A 188 -62.28 -51.73 9.23
N PRO A 189 -61.30 -51.74 8.30
CA PRO A 189 -60.14 -50.85 8.38
C PRO A 189 -60.55 -49.38 8.47
N ALA A 190 -59.71 -48.56 9.10
CA ALA A 190 -59.94 -47.12 9.19
C ALA A 190 -59.55 -46.40 7.89
N ASP A 191 -60.11 -45.20 7.69
CA ASP A 191 -59.71 -44.30 6.61
C ASP A 191 -58.19 -44.01 6.68
N THR A 192 -57.50 -44.03 5.54
CA THR A 192 -56.05 -43.86 5.45
C THR A 192 -55.68 -42.78 4.44
N THR A 193 -54.69 -41.94 4.77
CA THR A 193 -54.13 -40.93 3.85
C THR A 193 -52.63 -41.16 3.67
N VAL A 194 -52.16 -41.15 2.43
CA VAL A 194 -50.74 -41.31 2.06
C VAL A 194 -50.36 -40.33 0.94
N THR A 195 -49.07 -40.14 0.70
CA THR A 195 -48.57 -39.37 -0.44
C THR A 195 -48.16 -40.32 -1.57
N ALA A 196 -48.48 -39.97 -2.81
CA ALA A 196 -48.00 -40.67 -3.99
C ALA A 196 -46.47 -40.66 -4.08
N ASP A 197 -45.92 -41.66 -4.76
CA ASP A 197 -44.57 -41.65 -5.30
C ASP A 197 -44.45 -40.68 -6.49
N GLU A 198 -43.23 -40.55 -7.03
CA GLU A 198 -42.93 -39.70 -8.19
C GLU A 198 -43.71 -40.09 -9.46
N PHE A 199 -44.32 -41.27 -9.50
CA PHE A 199 -45.13 -41.78 -10.61
C PHE A 199 -46.65 -41.58 -10.39
N GLY A 200 -47.04 -40.93 -9.29
CA GLY A 200 -48.44 -40.59 -9.01
C GLY A 200 -49.26 -41.73 -8.40
N ASN A 201 -48.62 -42.74 -7.80
CA ASN A 201 -49.32 -43.84 -7.11
C ASN A 201 -48.78 -44.07 -5.70
N ALA A 202 -49.55 -44.72 -4.84
CA ALA A 202 -49.07 -45.15 -3.52
C ALA A 202 -49.51 -46.58 -3.21
N THR A 203 -48.58 -47.43 -2.82
CA THR A 203 -48.88 -48.75 -2.26
C THR A 203 -49.35 -48.59 -0.83
N VAL A 204 -50.61 -48.94 -0.55
CA VAL A 204 -51.22 -48.76 0.79
C VAL A 204 -51.47 -50.09 1.45
N THR A 205 -50.94 -50.26 2.66
CA THR A 205 -51.18 -51.42 3.50
C THR A 205 -51.99 -51.02 4.72
N TRP A 206 -52.94 -51.88 5.11
CA TRP A 206 -53.67 -51.79 6.37
C TRP A 206 -53.65 -53.16 7.08
N PRO A 207 -53.66 -53.17 8.42
CA PRO A 207 -53.72 -54.39 9.19
C PRO A 207 -55.08 -55.06 9.04
N THR A 208 -55.12 -56.38 9.22
CA THR A 208 -56.38 -57.12 9.39
C THR A 208 -57.07 -56.61 10.66
N PRO A 209 -58.35 -56.17 10.60
CA PRO A 209 -59.10 -55.78 11.78
C PRO A 209 -59.19 -56.89 12.84
N PRO A 210 -59.41 -56.55 14.12
CA PRO A 210 -59.60 -57.54 15.16
C PRO A 210 -60.82 -58.43 14.88
N ASN A 211 -60.66 -59.74 15.09
CA ASN A 211 -61.78 -60.68 15.07
C ASN A 211 -62.44 -60.68 16.45
N LEU A 212 -63.65 -60.14 16.55
CA LEU A 212 -64.51 -60.37 17.71
C LEU A 212 -64.98 -61.83 17.74
N THR A 213 -65.39 -62.31 18.91
CA THR A 213 -65.91 -63.66 19.07
C THR A 213 -67.06 -63.90 18.08
N GLY A 214 -66.97 -64.97 17.28
CA GLY A 214 -67.97 -65.30 16.28
C GLY A 214 -67.84 -64.58 14.93
N THR A 215 -66.83 -63.71 14.76
CA THR A 215 -66.55 -63.00 13.50
C THR A 215 -65.23 -63.44 12.86
N THR A 216 -65.15 -63.33 11.54
CA THR A 216 -63.91 -63.42 10.77
C THR A 216 -63.90 -62.33 9.70
N PHE A 217 -62.80 -61.56 9.64
CA PHE A 217 -62.61 -60.60 8.57
C PHE A 217 -62.58 -61.30 7.19
N GLY A 218 -63.38 -60.80 6.26
CA GLY A 218 -63.53 -61.36 4.92
C GLY A 218 -62.56 -60.75 3.91
N SER A 219 -63.03 -60.59 2.67
CA SER A 219 -62.26 -59.98 1.59
C SER A 219 -62.67 -58.53 1.35
N CYS A 220 -61.74 -57.76 0.78
CA CYS A 220 -62.01 -56.43 0.26
C CYS A 220 -61.99 -56.44 -1.28
N ASP A 221 -62.72 -55.52 -1.92
CA ASP A 221 -62.68 -55.33 -3.38
C ASP A 221 -61.32 -54.82 -3.89
N ARG A 222 -60.49 -54.29 -3.00
CA ARG A 222 -59.05 -54.04 -3.16
C ARG A 222 -58.30 -54.62 -1.98
N ALA A 223 -57.28 -55.44 -2.22
CA ALA A 223 -56.49 -56.05 -1.16
C ALA A 223 -55.54 -55.05 -0.48
N SER A 224 -55.14 -55.35 0.76
CA SER A 224 -54.04 -54.64 1.42
C SER A 224 -52.76 -54.81 0.59
N GLY A 225 -52.02 -53.72 0.38
CA GLY A 225 -50.85 -53.67 -0.52
C GLY A 225 -51.19 -53.34 -1.98
N PHE A 226 -52.43 -52.95 -2.29
CA PHE A 226 -52.79 -52.45 -3.62
C PHE A 226 -52.17 -51.05 -3.86
N SER A 227 -51.83 -50.77 -5.12
CA SER A 227 -51.31 -49.46 -5.55
C SER A 227 -52.47 -48.57 -6.00
N PHE A 228 -52.66 -47.44 -5.32
CA PHE A 228 -53.75 -46.50 -5.57
C PHE A 228 -53.23 -45.25 -6.29
N PRO A 229 -53.91 -44.75 -7.34
CA PRO A 229 -53.57 -43.47 -7.95
C PRO A 229 -53.97 -42.29 -7.05
N VAL A 230 -53.39 -41.12 -7.31
CA VAL A 230 -53.79 -39.84 -6.67
C VAL A 230 -55.31 -39.65 -6.71
N GLY A 231 -55.87 -39.25 -5.57
CA GLY A 231 -57.30 -39.07 -5.36
C GLY A 231 -57.83 -39.94 -4.22
N THR A 232 -59.15 -39.97 -4.09
CA THR A 232 -59.84 -40.74 -3.03
C THR A 232 -60.50 -41.97 -3.63
N THR A 233 -60.16 -43.15 -3.11
CA THR A 233 -60.76 -44.44 -3.48
C THR A 233 -61.51 -45.03 -2.30
N THR A 234 -62.76 -45.46 -2.50
CA THR A 234 -63.53 -46.22 -1.50
C THR A 234 -63.25 -47.70 -1.66
N VAL A 235 -62.84 -48.37 -0.57
CA VAL A 235 -62.63 -49.81 -0.49
C VAL A 235 -63.76 -50.43 0.31
N ARG A 236 -64.36 -51.51 -0.23
CA ARG A 236 -65.45 -52.26 0.43
C ARG A 236 -64.92 -53.60 0.91
N CYS A 237 -65.17 -53.92 2.18
CA CYS A 237 -64.75 -55.16 2.83
C CYS A 237 -65.94 -55.90 3.43
N THR A 238 -65.82 -57.22 3.56
CA THR A 238 -66.83 -58.08 4.16
C THR A 238 -66.39 -58.61 5.52
N VAL A 239 -67.35 -58.93 6.38
CA VAL A 239 -67.12 -59.59 7.68
C VAL A 239 -68.09 -60.75 7.78
N ASN A 240 -67.59 -61.92 8.12
CA ASN A 240 -68.37 -63.16 8.18
C ASN A 240 -68.63 -63.56 9.62
N THR A 241 -69.81 -64.11 9.85
CA THR A 241 -70.14 -64.94 11.03
C THR A 241 -70.40 -66.37 10.57
N SER A 242 -70.63 -67.29 11.50
CA SER A 242 -71.10 -68.65 11.17
C SER A 242 -72.47 -68.67 10.47
N ALA A 243 -73.28 -67.62 10.61
CA ALA A 243 -74.64 -67.57 10.06
C ALA A 243 -74.75 -66.79 8.74
N SER A 244 -73.96 -65.73 8.53
CA SER A 244 -74.07 -64.86 7.35
C SER A 244 -72.89 -63.87 7.21
N GLN A 245 -72.95 -63.01 6.19
CA GLN A 245 -71.94 -62.00 5.90
C GLN A 245 -72.55 -60.58 5.95
N GLY A 246 -71.83 -59.65 6.57
CA GLY A 246 -72.04 -58.20 6.52
C GLY A 246 -70.95 -57.50 5.71
N ALA A 247 -71.13 -56.21 5.42
CA ALA A 247 -70.18 -55.43 4.64
C ALA A 247 -69.97 -54.03 5.21
N GLY A 248 -68.79 -53.45 5.00
CA GLY A 248 -68.53 -52.05 5.31
C GLY A 248 -67.49 -51.47 4.35
N LYS A 249 -67.30 -50.16 4.42
CA LYS A 249 -66.37 -49.41 3.56
C LYS A 249 -65.50 -48.45 4.36
N PHE A 250 -64.30 -48.20 3.84
CA PHE A 250 -63.36 -47.15 4.26
C PHE A 250 -62.76 -46.46 3.02
N THR A 251 -62.03 -45.38 3.22
CA THR A 251 -61.43 -44.56 2.17
C THR A 251 -59.91 -44.57 2.24
N VAL A 252 -59.29 -44.61 1.06
CA VAL A 252 -57.86 -44.39 0.86
C VAL A 252 -57.71 -43.10 0.08
N THR A 253 -57.05 -42.10 0.68
CA THR A 253 -56.74 -40.82 0.02
C THR A 253 -55.25 -40.75 -0.30
N VAL A 254 -54.93 -40.69 -1.58
CA VAL A 254 -53.56 -40.51 -2.08
C VAL A 254 -53.39 -39.06 -2.49
N LEU A 255 -52.56 -38.33 -1.76
CA LEU A 255 -52.18 -36.95 -2.08
C LEU A 255 -51.14 -36.94 -3.22
N PRO A 256 -51.13 -35.92 -4.10
CA PRO A 256 -50.12 -35.80 -5.14
C PRO A 256 -48.71 -35.64 -4.54
N PHE A 257 -47.70 -36.15 -5.25
CA PHE A 257 -46.30 -35.94 -4.88
C PHE A 257 -45.97 -34.44 -4.92
N PRO A 258 -45.33 -33.88 -3.87
CA PRO A 258 -45.02 -32.45 -3.81
C PRO A 258 -43.98 -32.10 -4.88
N VAL A 259 -44.42 -31.40 -5.92
CA VAL A 259 -43.55 -30.79 -6.93
C VAL A 259 -43.18 -29.38 -6.48
N LEU A 260 -41.88 -29.13 -6.33
CA LEU A 260 -41.34 -27.80 -6.04
C LEU A 260 -40.44 -27.41 -7.22
N ALA A 261 -40.75 -26.27 -7.84
CA ALA A 261 -39.90 -25.67 -8.86
C ALA A 261 -38.47 -25.51 -8.32
N PRO A 262 -37.44 -25.69 -9.18
CA PRO A 262 -36.07 -25.56 -8.74
C PRO A 262 -35.77 -24.10 -8.35
N SER A 263 -34.88 -23.93 -7.38
CA SER A 263 -34.27 -22.65 -7.00
C SER A 263 -32.76 -22.86 -6.89
N ILE A 264 -31.99 -21.87 -7.36
CA ILE A 264 -30.54 -21.84 -7.26
C ILE A 264 -30.11 -20.43 -6.86
N VAL A 265 -29.34 -20.33 -5.78
CA VAL A 265 -28.80 -19.07 -5.26
C VAL A 265 -27.33 -19.21 -4.87
N GLY A 266 -26.66 -18.07 -4.73
CA GLY A 266 -25.23 -17.98 -4.46
C GLY A 266 -24.46 -17.21 -5.54
N ASP A 267 -23.45 -16.44 -5.10
CA ASP A 267 -22.46 -15.77 -5.94
C ASP A 267 -21.06 -16.34 -5.64
N PRO A 268 -20.35 -16.89 -6.64
CA PRO A 268 -19.01 -17.45 -6.44
C PRO A 268 -18.02 -16.38 -5.96
N SER A 269 -17.16 -16.74 -5.00
CA SER A 269 -16.06 -15.87 -4.56
C SER A 269 -14.97 -15.78 -5.61
N GLU A 270 -14.13 -14.76 -5.52
CA GLU A 270 -12.92 -14.64 -6.35
C GLU A 270 -11.97 -15.83 -6.11
N GLY A 271 -11.39 -16.35 -7.19
CA GLY A 271 -10.37 -17.39 -7.18
C GLY A 271 -9.00 -16.84 -7.60
N VAL A 272 -7.94 -17.62 -7.40
CA VAL A 272 -6.57 -17.26 -7.82
C VAL A 272 -6.01 -18.31 -8.76
N VAL A 273 -5.35 -17.91 -9.85
CA VAL A 273 -4.69 -18.81 -10.80
C VAL A 273 -3.73 -19.75 -10.06
N GLY A 274 -3.85 -21.06 -10.33
CA GLY A 274 -3.05 -22.11 -9.70
C GLY A 274 -3.48 -22.51 -8.28
N GLY A 275 -4.42 -21.79 -7.67
CA GLY A 275 -4.98 -22.13 -6.36
C GLY A 275 -6.16 -23.10 -6.45
N ASP A 276 -6.38 -23.90 -5.40
CA ASP A 276 -7.58 -24.73 -5.32
C ASP A 276 -8.83 -23.86 -5.17
N TYR A 277 -9.84 -24.11 -6.01
CA TYR A 277 -11.10 -23.40 -6.02
C TYR A 277 -12.25 -24.36 -5.73
N THR A 278 -13.15 -23.96 -4.82
CA THR A 278 -14.39 -24.68 -4.56
C THR A 278 -15.50 -23.71 -4.16
N TYR A 279 -16.66 -23.84 -4.80
CA TYR A 279 -17.84 -23.07 -4.52
C TYR A 279 -19.09 -23.93 -4.73
N ALA A 280 -19.99 -23.98 -3.75
CA ALA A 280 -21.24 -24.74 -3.83
C ALA A 280 -22.43 -23.79 -3.93
N PHE A 281 -23.21 -23.89 -5.00
CA PHE A 281 -24.50 -23.22 -5.12
C PHE A 281 -25.51 -23.84 -4.15
N GLU A 282 -26.37 -23.01 -3.58
CA GLU A 282 -27.50 -23.49 -2.80
C GLU A 282 -28.65 -23.84 -3.75
N VAL A 283 -28.93 -25.14 -3.89
CA VAL A 283 -29.92 -25.68 -4.81
C VAL A 283 -31.06 -26.33 -4.04
N SER A 284 -32.31 -25.98 -4.35
CA SER A 284 -33.51 -26.59 -3.77
C SER A 284 -34.58 -26.88 -4.82
N GLY A 285 -35.46 -27.84 -4.55
CA GLY A 285 -36.44 -28.33 -5.51
C GLY A 285 -36.86 -29.76 -5.20
N SER A 286 -38.05 -30.17 -5.67
CA SER A 286 -38.56 -31.54 -5.54
C SER A 286 -39.24 -31.95 -6.85
N PRO A 287 -38.78 -33.00 -7.54
CA PRO A 287 -37.59 -33.82 -7.26
C PRO A 287 -36.27 -33.03 -7.22
N ALA A 288 -35.21 -33.60 -6.63
CA ALA A 288 -33.92 -32.93 -6.47
C ALA A 288 -33.38 -32.43 -7.83
N PRO A 289 -33.07 -31.13 -7.98
CA PRO A 289 -32.64 -30.59 -9.27
C PRO A 289 -31.23 -31.06 -9.65
N THR A 290 -30.99 -31.17 -10.95
CA THR A 290 -29.64 -31.27 -11.52
C THR A 290 -29.17 -29.90 -11.98
N VAL A 291 -27.92 -29.55 -11.70
CA VAL A 291 -27.30 -28.30 -12.16
C VAL A 291 -26.46 -28.54 -13.41
N THR A 292 -26.59 -27.64 -14.38
CA THR A 292 -25.82 -27.64 -15.62
C THR A 292 -25.40 -26.22 -16.00
N THR A 293 -24.45 -26.08 -16.92
CA THR A 293 -24.08 -24.80 -17.55
C THR A 293 -23.85 -25.04 -19.03
N THR A 294 -24.25 -24.07 -19.86
CA THR A 294 -23.87 -24.02 -21.29
C THR A 294 -22.77 -23.01 -21.55
N SER A 295 -22.44 -22.17 -20.56
CA SER A 295 -21.33 -21.23 -20.63
C SER A 295 -20.00 -21.98 -20.53
N GLU A 296 -18.99 -21.49 -21.25
CA GLU A 296 -17.61 -21.93 -21.06
C GLU A 296 -17.14 -21.54 -19.67
N LEU A 297 -16.62 -22.52 -18.92
CA LEU A 297 -16.06 -22.29 -17.59
C LEU A 297 -14.61 -21.82 -17.72
N PRO A 298 -14.09 -21.07 -16.73
CA PRO A 298 -12.66 -20.77 -16.67
C PRO A 298 -11.84 -22.06 -16.79
N ALA A 299 -10.77 -22.03 -17.58
CA ALA A 299 -9.91 -23.19 -17.80
C ALA A 299 -9.43 -23.77 -16.45
N GLY A 300 -9.62 -25.08 -16.25
CA GLY A 300 -9.29 -25.77 -15.00
C GLY A 300 -10.42 -25.87 -13.97
N LEU A 301 -11.57 -25.23 -14.18
CA LEU A 301 -12.77 -25.40 -13.37
C LEU A 301 -13.80 -26.35 -13.99
N THR A 302 -14.56 -27.03 -13.14
CA THR A 302 -15.64 -27.95 -13.52
C THR A 302 -16.87 -27.72 -12.65
N LEU A 303 -18.07 -27.94 -13.19
CA LEU A 303 -19.34 -27.85 -12.46
C LEU A 303 -19.97 -29.24 -12.30
N SER A 304 -20.21 -29.65 -11.06
CA SER A 304 -20.88 -30.91 -10.76
C SER A 304 -22.40 -30.82 -10.93
N LYS A 305 -23.08 -31.97 -11.05
CA LYS A 305 -24.55 -32.04 -11.14
C LYS A 305 -25.26 -31.55 -9.88
N GLN A 306 -24.56 -31.46 -8.76
CA GLN A 306 -25.06 -30.94 -7.49
C GLN A 306 -24.83 -29.43 -7.34
N GLY A 307 -24.27 -28.76 -8.35
CA GLY A 307 -23.99 -27.33 -8.29
C GLY A 307 -22.72 -26.99 -7.53
N VAL A 308 -21.69 -27.84 -7.59
CA VAL A 308 -20.36 -27.50 -7.03
C VAL A 308 -19.42 -27.16 -8.17
N LEU A 309 -18.94 -25.91 -8.18
CA LEU A 309 -17.87 -25.42 -9.04
C LEU A 309 -16.54 -25.70 -8.36
N SER A 310 -15.66 -26.49 -8.97
CA SER A 310 -14.39 -26.88 -8.37
C SER A 310 -13.28 -27.14 -9.38
N GLY A 311 -12.03 -26.94 -8.96
CA GLY A 311 -10.84 -27.23 -9.75
C GLY A 311 -9.69 -26.28 -9.42
N THR A 312 -8.73 -26.18 -10.33
CA THR A 312 -7.57 -25.28 -10.21
C THR A 312 -7.55 -24.41 -11.46
N PRO A 313 -7.99 -23.15 -11.38
CA PRO A 313 -8.09 -22.29 -12.55
C PRO A 313 -6.70 -21.96 -13.08
N THR A 314 -6.51 -22.00 -14.40
CA THR A 314 -5.21 -21.77 -15.05
C THR A 314 -5.12 -20.43 -15.78
N GLU A 315 -6.23 -19.71 -15.87
CA GLU A 315 -6.34 -18.46 -16.61
C GLU A 315 -7.06 -17.41 -15.75
N ALA A 316 -6.46 -16.22 -15.65
CA ALA A 316 -7.07 -15.08 -14.97
C ALA A 316 -8.10 -14.41 -15.88
N GLY A 317 -9.18 -13.89 -15.30
CA GLY A 317 -10.23 -13.22 -16.07
C GLY A 317 -11.54 -13.11 -15.32
N THR A 318 -12.50 -12.48 -16.01
CA THR A 318 -13.89 -12.33 -15.54
C THR A 318 -14.80 -13.11 -16.47
N PHE A 319 -15.43 -14.16 -15.95
CA PHE A 319 -16.16 -15.15 -16.73
C PHE A 319 -17.65 -15.13 -16.33
N PRO A 320 -18.51 -14.43 -17.09
CA PRO A 320 -19.96 -14.50 -16.87
C PRO A 320 -20.46 -15.87 -17.32
N ILE A 321 -21.08 -16.61 -16.40
CA ILE A 321 -21.66 -17.93 -16.67
C ILE A 321 -23.15 -17.95 -16.30
N THR A 322 -23.92 -18.81 -16.96
CA THR A 322 -25.29 -19.11 -16.57
C THR A 322 -25.38 -20.54 -16.09
N VAL A 323 -25.76 -20.72 -14.83
CA VAL A 323 -26.06 -22.04 -14.25
C VAL A 323 -27.57 -22.27 -14.28
N THR A 324 -27.97 -23.44 -14.75
CA THR A 324 -29.38 -23.86 -14.84
C THR A 324 -29.61 -25.00 -13.86
N ALA A 325 -30.56 -24.82 -12.93
CA ALA A 325 -31.09 -25.90 -12.10
C ALA A 325 -32.39 -26.42 -12.72
N SER A 326 -32.48 -27.75 -12.91
CA SER A 326 -33.56 -28.41 -13.64
C SER A 326 -34.12 -29.60 -12.87
N ASN A 327 -35.45 -29.69 -12.79
CA ASN A 327 -36.16 -30.91 -12.40
C ASN A 327 -37.46 -31.06 -13.23
N SER A 328 -38.31 -32.04 -12.90
CA SER A 328 -39.58 -32.24 -13.63
C SER A 328 -40.60 -31.12 -13.45
N ALA A 329 -40.43 -30.23 -12.47
CA ALA A 329 -41.30 -29.07 -12.24
C ALA A 329 -40.88 -27.84 -13.07
N GLY A 330 -39.68 -27.85 -13.68
CA GLY A 330 -39.21 -26.79 -14.56
C GLY A 330 -37.71 -26.55 -14.47
N ASN A 331 -37.29 -25.41 -15.03
CA ASN A 331 -35.90 -24.95 -15.04
C ASN A 331 -35.82 -23.53 -14.46
N VAL A 332 -34.73 -23.22 -13.77
CA VAL A 332 -34.39 -21.86 -13.35
C VAL A 332 -32.94 -21.57 -13.73
N ASP A 333 -32.72 -20.42 -14.35
CA ASP A 333 -31.40 -19.93 -14.73
C ASP A 333 -30.91 -18.90 -13.73
N ARG A 334 -29.63 -18.93 -13.42
CA ARG A 334 -28.93 -17.90 -12.64
C ARG A 334 -27.63 -17.53 -13.34
N GLN A 335 -27.54 -16.27 -13.72
CA GLN A 335 -26.32 -15.71 -14.28
C GLN A 335 -25.40 -15.26 -13.14
N VAL A 336 -24.17 -15.74 -13.06
CA VAL A 336 -23.14 -15.30 -12.10
C VAL A 336 -21.86 -14.93 -12.83
N THR A 337 -20.95 -14.25 -12.14
CA THR A 337 -19.62 -13.91 -12.67
C THR A 337 -18.57 -14.58 -11.82
N ILE A 338 -17.71 -15.39 -12.43
CA ILE A 338 -16.53 -15.95 -11.78
C ILE A 338 -15.36 -15.01 -12.07
N VAL A 339 -14.69 -14.53 -11.02
CA VAL A 339 -13.48 -13.74 -11.15
C VAL A 339 -12.30 -14.60 -10.74
N ILE A 340 -11.33 -14.78 -11.63
CA ILE A 340 -10.05 -15.43 -11.34
C ILE A 340 -8.96 -14.37 -11.43
N ALA A 341 -8.29 -14.13 -10.31
CA ALA A 341 -7.17 -13.21 -10.19
C ALA A 341 -5.83 -13.92 -10.46
N SER A 342 -4.83 -13.20 -10.97
CA SER A 342 -3.43 -13.63 -11.05
C SER A 342 -2.57 -12.79 -10.11
N ALA A 343 -1.67 -13.47 -9.40
CA ALA A 343 -0.71 -12.83 -8.51
C ALA A 343 0.16 -11.81 -9.28
N PRO A 344 0.58 -10.72 -8.63
CA PRO A 344 1.45 -9.73 -9.25
C PRO A 344 2.83 -10.31 -9.62
N SER A 345 3.47 -9.74 -10.64
CA SER A 345 4.89 -9.92 -10.97
C SER A 345 5.52 -8.57 -11.31
N ILE A 346 6.80 -8.40 -10.98
CA ILE A 346 7.57 -7.18 -11.24
C ILE A 346 8.85 -7.55 -12.01
N GLU A 347 9.05 -6.94 -13.17
CA GLU A 347 10.29 -7.00 -13.95
C GLU A 347 10.80 -5.60 -14.31
N GLY A 348 11.99 -5.54 -14.90
CA GLY A 348 12.69 -4.29 -15.21
C GLY A 348 13.69 -3.89 -14.13
N ASP A 349 14.88 -3.46 -14.58
CA ASP A 349 15.93 -2.91 -13.71
C ASP A 349 16.17 -1.43 -14.06
N PRO A 350 16.21 -0.53 -13.07
CA PRO A 350 16.40 0.89 -13.29
C PRO A 350 17.76 1.16 -13.91
N VAL A 351 17.78 2.01 -14.94
CA VAL A 351 19.01 2.51 -15.53
C VAL A 351 19.64 3.59 -14.66
N GLU A 352 20.92 3.86 -14.86
CA GLU A 352 21.66 4.93 -14.17
C GLU A 352 21.06 6.31 -14.51
N GLY A 353 20.77 7.11 -13.48
CA GLY A 353 20.30 8.50 -13.60
C GLY A 353 21.43 9.51 -13.40
N VAL A 354 21.26 10.73 -13.90
CA VAL A 354 22.24 11.82 -13.73
C VAL A 354 21.61 12.97 -12.93
N VAL A 355 22.32 13.51 -11.93
CA VAL A 355 21.86 14.64 -11.12
C VAL A 355 21.47 15.83 -12.02
N GLY A 356 20.27 16.36 -11.80
CA GLY A 356 19.71 17.50 -12.53
C GLY A 356 19.13 17.17 -13.91
N VAL A 357 19.13 15.89 -14.33
CA VAL A 357 18.55 15.43 -15.61
C VAL A 357 17.25 14.68 -15.35
N ASP A 358 16.22 14.94 -16.16
CA ASP A 358 14.95 14.24 -16.06
C ASP A 358 15.13 12.72 -16.22
N TYR A 359 14.57 11.98 -15.26
CA TYR A 359 14.66 10.54 -15.15
C TYR A 359 13.28 9.90 -15.28
N THR A 360 13.20 8.79 -16.00
CA THR A 360 12.02 7.94 -16.06
C THR A 360 12.41 6.48 -16.22
N HIS A 361 11.83 5.62 -15.39
CA HIS A 361 11.92 4.18 -15.49
C HIS A 361 10.56 3.58 -15.15
N ALA A 362 10.02 2.74 -16.02
CA ALA A 362 8.76 2.03 -15.78
C ALA A 362 9.08 0.56 -15.49
N PHE A 363 8.65 0.08 -14.32
CA PHE A 363 8.68 -1.34 -14.01
C PHE A 363 7.62 -2.07 -14.83
N GLU A 364 7.95 -3.26 -15.32
CA GLU A 364 7.01 -4.13 -16.01
C GLU A 364 6.20 -4.89 -14.95
N VAL A 365 4.99 -4.39 -14.66
CA VAL A 365 4.11 -4.96 -13.66
C VAL A 365 2.95 -5.69 -14.33
N ALA A 366 2.81 -6.98 -14.03
CA ALA A 366 1.71 -7.81 -14.50
C ALA A 366 0.92 -8.40 -13.32
N GLY A 367 -0.33 -8.76 -13.58
CA GLY A 367 -1.27 -9.26 -12.57
C GLY A 367 -2.69 -8.85 -12.92
N SER A 368 -3.67 -9.55 -12.38
CA SER A 368 -5.09 -9.25 -12.58
C SER A 368 -5.83 -9.48 -11.27
N PRO A 369 -6.59 -8.52 -10.73
CA PRO A 369 -6.71 -7.13 -11.18
C PRO A 369 -5.35 -6.42 -11.26
N ALA A 370 -5.28 -5.33 -12.04
CA ALA A 370 -4.04 -4.58 -12.23
C ALA A 370 -3.41 -4.23 -10.87
N PRO A 371 -2.15 -4.61 -10.61
CA PRO A 371 -1.52 -4.36 -9.32
C PRO A 371 -1.23 -2.88 -9.08
N THR A 372 -1.36 -2.44 -7.83
CA THR A 372 -0.85 -1.14 -7.39
C THR A 372 0.58 -1.28 -6.90
N VAL A 373 1.44 -0.36 -7.30
CA VAL A 373 2.87 -0.37 -6.99
C VAL A 373 3.20 0.64 -5.90
N THR A 374 3.99 0.22 -4.91
CA THR A 374 4.43 1.05 -3.81
C THR A 374 5.89 0.78 -3.45
N THR A 375 6.49 1.67 -2.66
CA THR A 375 7.77 1.45 -2.02
C THR A 375 7.76 2.09 -0.63
N THR A 376 8.41 1.45 0.34
CA THR A 376 8.58 2.01 1.70
C THR A 376 10.01 2.48 1.94
N ASP A 377 10.93 2.12 1.05
CA ASP A 377 12.32 2.56 1.12
C ASP A 377 12.43 4.02 0.64
N PRO A 378 13.36 4.81 1.20
CA PRO A 378 13.59 6.18 0.76
C PRO A 378 14.09 6.19 -0.69
N LEU A 379 13.37 6.91 -1.55
CA LEU A 379 13.80 7.16 -2.92
C LEU A 379 14.94 8.19 -2.97
N PRO A 380 15.77 8.19 -4.03
CA PRO A 380 16.71 9.29 -4.29
C PRO A 380 15.98 10.63 -4.30
N ALA A 381 16.56 11.65 -3.66
CA ALA A 381 15.95 12.98 -3.58
C ALA A 381 15.61 13.50 -4.99
N GLY A 382 14.36 13.94 -5.19
CA GLY A 382 13.85 14.41 -6.48
C GLY A 382 13.16 13.36 -7.36
N LEU A 383 13.18 12.08 -6.97
CA LEU A 383 12.42 11.01 -7.63
C LEU A 383 11.15 10.62 -6.85
N THR A 384 10.15 10.14 -7.58
CA THR A 384 8.87 9.65 -7.07
C THR A 384 8.47 8.37 -7.79
N LEU A 385 7.79 7.45 -7.09
CA LEU A 385 7.23 6.23 -7.68
C LEU A 385 5.71 6.38 -7.76
N SER A 386 5.14 6.22 -8.95
CA SER A 386 3.69 6.22 -9.17
C SER A 386 3.07 4.85 -8.88
N GLU A 387 1.75 4.82 -8.69
CA GLU A 387 0.97 3.60 -8.44
C GLU A 387 1.01 2.61 -9.62
N ASP A 388 1.31 3.08 -10.84
CA ASP A 388 1.49 2.25 -12.03
C ASP A 388 2.93 1.71 -12.18
N GLY A 389 3.81 1.97 -11.20
CA GLY A 389 5.19 1.49 -11.21
C GLY A 389 6.15 2.31 -12.07
N VAL A 390 5.87 3.59 -12.30
CA VAL A 390 6.81 4.50 -12.97
C VAL A 390 7.58 5.31 -11.93
N LEU A 391 8.90 5.10 -11.87
CA LEU A 391 9.87 5.90 -11.13
C LEU A 391 10.29 7.09 -11.99
N SER A 392 9.98 8.32 -11.57
CA SER A 392 10.26 9.51 -12.36
C SER A 392 10.56 10.75 -11.52
N GLY A 393 11.19 11.74 -12.14
CA GLY A 393 11.53 13.03 -11.53
C GLY A 393 12.90 13.52 -11.98
N THR A 394 13.47 14.46 -11.24
CA THR A 394 14.81 15.01 -11.52
C THR A 394 15.65 14.81 -10.27
N PRO A 395 16.57 13.83 -10.24
CA PRO A 395 17.30 13.51 -9.03
C PRO A 395 18.26 14.65 -8.67
N THR A 396 18.37 14.98 -7.39
CA THR A 396 19.18 16.10 -6.90
C THR A 396 20.43 15.66 -6.13
N GLU A 397 20.57 14.36 -5.88
CA GLU A 397 21.66 13.78 -5.10
C GLU A 397 22.19 12.52 -5.79
N ALA A 398 23.51 12.41 -5.89
CA ALA A 398 24.16 11.22 -6.42
C ALA A 398 24.33 10.16 -5.32
N GLY A 399 24.20 8.89 -5.69
CA GLY A 399 24.32 7.78 -4.75
C GLY A 399 23.81 6.46 -5.32
N SER A 400 23.88 5.42 -4.49
CA SER A 400 23.32 4.10 -4.77
C SER A 400 22.24 3.80 -3.75
N PHE A 401 21.01 3.65 -4.22
CA PHE A 401 19.80 3.60 -3.40
C PHE A 401 19.10 2.26 -3.62
N PRO A 402 19.32 1.25 -2.75
CA PRO A 402 18.54 0.03 -2.79
C PRO A 402 17.11 0.33 -2.38
N ILE A 403 16.16 -0.05 -3.22
CA ILE A 403 14.72 0.13 -2.99
C ILE A 403 14.00 -1.20 -3.20
N THR A 404 12.96 -1.42 -2.40
CA THR A 404 12.03 -2.54 -2.54
C THR A 404 10.76 -2.00 -3.16
N VAL A 405 10.43 -2.51 -4.34
CA VAL A 405 9.19 -2.22 -5.05
C VAL A 405 8.21 -3.35 -4.75
N THR A 406 7.05 -2.99 -4.22
CA THR A 406 5.96 -3.92 -3.88
C THR A 406 4.82 -3.71 -4.85
N ALA A 407 4.38 -4.78 -5.52
CA ALA A 407 3.17 -4.78 -6.34
C ALA A 407 2.10 -5.65 -5.69
N SER A 408 0.90 -5.09 -5.55
CA SER A 408 -0.19 -5.66 -4.74
C SER A 408 -1.51 -5.68 -5.49
N ASN A 409 -2.24 -6.80 -5.41
CA ASN A 409 -3.64 -6.90 -5.82
C ASN A 409 -4.43 -7.89 -4.94
N SER A 410 -5.66 -8.24 -5.30
CA SER A 410 -6.49 -9.19 -4.55
C SER A 410 -5.93 -10.62 -4.49
N ALA A 411 -5.04 -11.00 -5.41
CA ALA A 411 -4.35 -12.29 -5.40
C ALA A 411 -3.10 -12.33 -4.51
N GLY A 412 -2.63 -11.19 -4.02
CA GLY A 412 -1.53 -11.09 -3.07
C GLY A 412 -0.51 -10.00 -3.43
N ASP A 413 0.65 -10.08 -2.77
CA ASP A 413 1.74 -9.11 -2.87
C ASP A 413 3.02 -9.80 -3.38
N VAL A 414 3.80 -9.07 -4.17
CA VAL A 414 5.16 -9.47 -4.56
C VAL A 414 6.12 -8.31 -4.33
N ASP A 415 7.26 -8.62 -3.72
CA ASP A 415 8.35 -7.68 -3.50
C ASP A 415 9.50 -7.96 -4.46
N ARG A 416 10.08 -6.90 -5.02
CA ARG A 416 11.33 -6.95 -5.79
C ARG A 416 12.28 -5.86 -5.29
N GLN A 417 13.47 -6.28 -4.85
CA GLN A 417 14.55 -5.35 -4.53
C GLN A 417 15.34 -4.99 -5.78
N VAL A 418 15.51 -3.70 -6.04
CA VAL A 418 16.34 -3.13 -7.12
C VAL A 418 17.25 -2.03 -6.55
N THR A 419 18.28 -1.62 -7.28
CA THR A 419 19.17 -0.52 -6.86
C THR A 419 19.11 0.61 -7.88
N VAL A 420 18.67 1.80 -7.46
CA VAL A 420 18.70 3.00 -8.29
C VAL A 420 20.05 3.68 -8.10
N VAL A 421 20.82 3.81 -9.18
CA VAL A 421 22.11 4.50 -9.17
C VAL A 421 21.93 5.88 -9.80
N VAL A 422 22.30 6.92 -9.07
CA VAL A 422 22.35 8.30 -9.57
C VAL A 422 23.80 8.79 -9.52
N VAL A 423 24.28 9.32 -10.64
CA VAL A 423 25.63 9.86 -10.80
C VAL A 423 25.59 11.37 -11.01
N ALA A 424 26.69 12.06 -10.71
CA ALA A 424 26.85 13.50 -10.88
C ALA A 424 28.02 13.77 -11.83
N VAL A 425 27.75 14.58 -12.86
CA VAL A 425 28.76 15.09 -13.79
C VAL A 425 29.85 15.82 -13.00
N PRO A 426 31.14 15.72 -13.39
CA PRO A 426 32.22 16.39 -12.69
C PRO A 426 32.08 17.92 -12.69
N SER A 427 32.69 18.58 -11.71
CA SER A 427 32.89 20.03 -11.68
C SER A 427 34.32 20.34 -11.28
N ILE A 428 34.93 21.37 -11.89
CA ILE A 428 36.30 21.81 -11.62
C ILE A 428 36.28 23.25 -11.09
N GLY A 429 36.84 23.45 -9.90
CA GLY A 429 37.02 24.75 -9.27
C GLY A 429 38.47 25.07 -8.90
N GLY A 430 38.65 26.29 -8.41
CA GLY A 430 39.94 26.84 -7.98
C GLY A 430 40.80 27.41 -9.12
N ASP A 431 41.65 28.38 -8.78
CA ASP A 431 42.65 28.95 -9.68
C ASP A 431 44.08 28.82 -9.09
N PRO A 432 45.05 28.26 -9.84
CA PRO A 432 46.43 28.10 -9.40
C PRO A 432 47.08 29.45 -9.15
N ALA A 433 47.74 29.59 -7.99
CA ALA A 433 48.55 30.76 -7.68
C ALA A 433 49.80 30.82 -8.56
N GLU A 434 50.39 32.01 -8.70
CA GLU A 434 51.67 32.19 -9.39
C GLU A 434 52.78 31.36 -8.72
N GLY A 435 53.53 30.60 -9.52
CA GLY A 435 54.70 29.83 -9.08
C GLY A 435 56.01 30.56 -9.37
N VAL A 436 57.11 30.10 -8.77
CA VAL A 436 58.45 30.67 -9.01
C VAL A 436 59.42 29.57 -9.47
N VAL A 437 60.24 29.85 -10.49
CA VAL A 437 61.25 28.92 -11.00
C VAL A 437 62.15 28.43 -9.86
N GLY A 438 62.31 27.11 -9.76
CA GLY A 438 63.14 26.45 -8.74
C GLY A 438 62.50 26.29 -7.36
N VAL A 439 61.26 26.76 -7.16
CA VAL A 439 60.51 26.62 -5.90
C VAL A 439 59.45 25.53 -6.04
N ASP A 440 59.34 24.66 -5.02
CA ASP A 440 58.33 23.61 -5.03
C ASP A 440 56.91 24.19 -5.13
N TYR A 441 56.15 23.63 -6.06
CA TYR A 441 54.79 24.01 -6.39
C TYR A 441 53.86 22.84 -6.05
N ASN A 442 52.74 23.14 -5.39
CA ASN A 442 51.71 22.16 -5.06
C ASN A 442 50.35 22.85 -4.99
N TYR A 443 49.48 22.51 -5.94
CA TYR A 443 48.15 23.08 -6.07
C TYR A 443 47.15 21.97 -6.40
N ALA A 444 46.03 21.92 -5.68
CA ALA A 444 44.96 20.95 -5.92
C ALA A 444 43.74 21.67 -6.51
N PHE A 445 43.25 21.20 -7.65
CA PHE A 445 41.96 21.65 -8.19
C PHE A 445 40.81 21.14 -7.31
N ASP A 446 39.78 21.97 -7.13
CA ASP A 446 38.56 21.58 -6.42
C ASP A 446 37.69 20.74 -7.37
N VAL A 447 37.91 19.43 -7.39
CA VAL A 447 37.18 18.50 -8.27
C VAL A 447 36.12 17.76 -7.47
N ALA A 448 34.87 17.88 -7.92
CA ALA A 448 33.72 17.15 -7.37
C ALA A 448 32.99 16.39 -8.47
N GLY A 449 32.23 15.37 -8.08
CA GLY A 449 31.49 14.49 -9.00
C GLY A 449 31.31 13.11 -8.38
N SER A 450 30.38 12.32 -8.90
CA SER A 450 30.13 10.95 -8.44
C SER A 450 29.80 10.07 -9.64
N PRO A 451 30.52 8.98 -9.93
CA PRO A 451 31.69 8.47 -9.22
C PRO A 451 32.85 9.48 -9.21
N THR A 452 33.82 9.30 -8.33
CA THR A 452 34.99 10.19 -8.21
C THR A 452 35.63 10.43 -9.57
N PRO A 453 35.75 11.69 -10.03
CA PRO A 453 36.29 11.98 -11.36
C PRO A 453 37.80 11.73 -11.45
N THR A 454 38.25 11.33 -12.64
CA THR A 454 39.66 11.31 -13.02
C THR A 454 40.00 12.62 -13.72
N VAL A 455 41.12 13.24 -13.36
CA VAL A 455 41.57 14.52 -13.92
C VAL A 455 42.73 14.32 -14.89
N THR A 456 42.67 14.98 -16.05
CA THR A 456 43.70 14.92 -17.08
C THR A 456 43.93 16.29 -17.73
N THR A 457 45.04 16.41 -18.45
CA THR A 457 45.31 17.53 -19.37
C THR A 457 46.01 16.99 -20.61
N THR A 458 45.62 17.47 -21.78
CA THR A 458 46.35 17.23 -23.04
C THR A 458 47.31 18.34 -23.39
N ASP A 459 47.14 19.51 -22.76
CA ASP A 459 48.00 20.66 -22.99
C ASP A 459 49.35 20.49 -22.26
N PRO A 460 50.46 20.96 -22.86
CA PRO A 460 51.78 20.85 -22.25
C PRO A 460 51.84 21.65 -20.94
N LEU A 461 52.24 20.98 -19.86
CA LEU A 461 52.49 21.62 -18.57
C LEU A 461 53.82 22.39 -18.59
N PRO A 462 53.98 23.41 -17.72
CA PRO A 462 55.28 24.03 -17.47
C PRO A 462 56.33 22.97 -17.13
N ALA A 463 57.53 23.09 -17.70
CA ALA A 463 58.60 22.12 -17.46
C ALA A 463 58.88 21.98 -15.95
N GLY A 464 58.88 20.73 -15.46
CA GLY A 464 59.07 20.42 -14.04
C GLY A 464 57.79 20.25 -13.23
N LEU A 465 56.61 20.51 -13.80
CA LEU A 465 55.31 20.23 -13.19
C LEU A 465 54.63 18.99 -13.79
N THR A 466 53.83 18.31 -12.97
CA THR A 466 52.96 17.19 -13.36
C THR A 466 51.57 17.36 -12.76
N LEU A 467 50.56 16.81 -13.43
CA LEU A 467 49.17 16.77 -12.95
C LEU A 467 48.81 15.32 -12.61
N SER A 468 48.35 15.06 -11.38
CA SER A 468 47.87 13.74 -10.97
C SER A 468 46.42 13.50 -11.42
N GLU A 469 46.01 12.23 -11.42
CA GLU A 469 44.63 11.80 -11.71
C GLU A 469 43.60 12.36 -10.70
N GLN A 470 44.05 12.84 -9.54
CA GLN A 470 43.21 13.51 -8.52
C GLN A 470 43.18 15.04 -8.69
N GLY A 471 43.79 15.58 -9.75
CA GLY A 471 43.82 17.01 -10.03
C GLY A 471 44.84 17.78 -9.18
N ILE A 472 45.94 17.14 -8.76
CA ILE A 472 47.02 17.83 -8.05
C ILE A 472 48.13 18.19 -9.04
N LEU A 473 48.33 19.49 -9.25
CA LEU A 473 49.43 20.06 -10.01
C LEU A 473 50.63 20.26 -9.07
N SER A 474 51.71 19.52 -9.28
CA SER A 474 52.87 19.54 -8.38
C SER A 474 54.21 19.39 -9.09
N GLY A 475 55.29 19.78 -8.43
CA GLY A 475 56.66 19.66 -8.92
C GLY A 475 57.48 20.93 -8.70
N THR A 476 58.64 21.03 -9.34
CA THR A 476 59.52 22.20 -9.24
C THR A 476 59.69 22.78 -10.65
N PRO A 477 59.05 23.92 -10.98
CA PRO A 477 59.06 24.44 -12.33
C PRO A 477 60.45 24.97 -12.69
N THR A 478 60.90 24.72 -13.93
CA THR A 478 62.26 25.05 -14.39
C THR A 478 62.29 26.17 -15.43
N ALA A 479 61.14 26.61 -15.91
CA ALA A 479 61.02 27.67 -16.90
C ALA A 479 59.90 28.64 -16.52
N ALA A 480 60.20 29.94 -16.60
CA ALA A 480 59.20 31.00 -16.42
C ALA A 480 58.33 31.14 -17.68
N GLY A 481 57.07 31.56 -17.50
CA GLY A 481 56.13 31.77 -18.58
C GLY A 481 54.67 31.74 -18.13
N SER A 482 53.77 31.96 -19.08
CA SER A 482 52.33 31.85 -18.92
C SER A 482 51.83 30.68 -19.78
N PHE A 483 51.24 29.68 -19.15
CA PHE A 483 50.90 28.40 -19.75
C PHE A 483 49.39 28.15 -19.63
N PRO A 484 48.58 28.49 -20.65
CA PRO A 484 47.17 28.14 -20.67
C PRO A 484 47.02 26.62 -20.85
N ILE A 485 46.24 25.99 -19.98
CA ILE A 485 45.98 24.56 -19.99
C ILE A 485 44.48 24.21 -19.88
N THR A 486 44.18 23.13 -20.58
CA THR A 486 43.07 22.19 -20.65
C THR A 486 42.84 21.27 -19.46
N VAL A 487 42.19 21.63 -18.36
CA VAL A 487 41.92 20.63 -17.30
C VAL A 487 40.58 19.96 -17.58
N THR A 488 40.61 18.64 -17.80
CA THR A 488 39.43 17.80 -18.03
C THR A 488 39.21 16.89 -16.82
N ALA A 489 38.00 16.91 -16.25
CA ALA A 489 37.56 15.97 -15.23
C ALA A 489 36.46 15.06 -15.80
N SER A 490 36.62 13.75 -15.63
CA SER A 490 35.82 12.73 -16.31
C SER A 490 35.34 11.66 -15.34
N ASN A 491 34.08 11.24 -15.45
CA ASN A 491 33.54 10.04 -14.82
C ASN A 491 32.45 9.39 -15.71
N SER A 492 31.72 8.38 -15.21
CA SER A 492 30.65 7.73 -15.98
C SER A 492 29.47 8.65 -16.31
N ALA A 493 29.27 9.73 -15.56
CA ALA A 493 28.21 10.71 -15.80
C ALA A 493 28.54 11.68 -16.94
N GLY A 494 29.84 11.87 -17.24
CA GLY A 494 30.31 12.71 -18.33
C GLY A 494 31.65 13.41 -18.04
N ASP A 495 31.99 14.33 -18.93
CA ASP A 495 33.24 15.08 -18.91
C ASP A 495 32.97 16.59 -18.76
N VAL A 496 33.84 17.28 -18.02
CA VAL A 496 33.86 18.74 -17.93
C VAL A 496 35.27 19.25 -18.15
N ASP A 497 35.39 20.22 -19.06
CA ASP A 497 36.62 20.94 -19.34
C ASP A 497 36.62 22.33 -18.69
N ARG A 498 37.76 22.73 -18.13
CA ARG A 498 38.00 24.08 -17.64
C ARG A 498 39.37 24.57 -18.09
N GLN A 499 39.39 25.69 -18.80
CA GLN A 499 40.62 26.35 -19.17
C GLN A 499 41.17 27.17 -17.99
N VAL A 500 42.45 27.01 -17.69
CA VAL A 500 43.17 27.69 -16.60
C VAL A 500 44.54 28.14 -17.09
N THR A 501 45.12 29.22 -16.56
CA THR A 501 46.48 29.65 -16.92
C THR A 501 47.41 29.49 -15.72
N ILE A 502 48.48 28.70 -15.90
CA ILE A 502 49.55 28.56 -14.91
C ILE A 502 50.61 29.62 -15.22
N VAL A 503 50.90 30.48 -14.24
CA VAL A 503 51.94 31.51 -14.36
C VAL A 503 53.13 31.11 -13.51
N ILE A 504 54.31 30.99 -14.14
CA ILE A 504 55.59 30.76 -13.47
C ILE A 504 56.47 31.98 -13.67
N ALA A 505 56.91 32.59 -12.58
CA ALA A 505 57.79 33.74 -12.58
C ALA A 505 59.24 33.33 -12.30
N SER A 506 60.20 34.12 -12.75
CA SER A 506 61.62 33.98 -12.42
C SER A 506 62.12 35.20 -11.68
N VAL A 507 62.89 34.95 -10.62
CA VAL A 507 63.56 35.99 -9.83
C VAL A 507 64.47 36.81 -10.76
N PRO A 508 64.59 38.14 -10.56
CA PRO A 508 65.43 38.98 -11.38
C PRO A 508 66.93 38.61 -11.30
N SER A 509 67.70 38.97 -12.32
CA SER A 509 69.18 38.99 -12.27
C SER A 509 69.71 40.29 -12.87
N ILE A 510 70.84 40.76 -12.35
CA ILE A 510 71.50 42.00 -12.78
C ILE A 510 72.94 41.69 -13.19
N GLU A 511 73.31 42.04 -14.42
CA GLU A 511 74.67 41.95 -14.95
C GLU A 511 75.10 43.28 -15.61
N GLY A 512 76.39 43.38 -15.93
CA GLY A 512 76.99 44.59 -16.49
C GLY A 512 77.68 45.46 -15.43
N ASP A 513 78.91 45.88 -15.73
CA ASP A 513 79.68 46.79 -14.88
C ASP A 513 79.84 48.16 -15.59
N PRO A 514 79.58 49.28 -14.90
CA PRO A 514 79.67 50.62 -15.47
C PRO A 514 81.11 50.95 -15.88
N ALA A 515 81.29 51.48 -17.09
CA ALA A 515 82.57 52.00 -17.56
C ALA A 515 82.91 53.32 -16.83
N GLU A 516 84.19 53.74 -16.87
CA GLU A 516 84.60 55.05 -16.35
C GLU A 516 83.91 56.19 -17.13
N GLY A 517 83.33 57.14 -16.39
CA GLY A 517 82.80 58.39 -16.93
C GLY A 517 83.80 59.54 -16.82
N VAL A 518 83.63 60.60 -17.61
CA VAL A 518 84.46 61.82 -17.55
C VAL A 518 83.58 63.02 -17.21
N VAL A 519 84.01 63.87 -16.28
CA VAL A 519 83.28 65.09 -15.89
C VAL A 519 82.97 65.94 -17.13
N GLY A 520 81.71 66.32 -17.29
CA GLY A 520 81.24 67.14 -18.41
C GLY A 520 81.00 66.39 -19.73
N VAL A 521 81.19 65.08 -19.78
CA VAL A 521 80.95 64.23 -20.97
C VAL A 521 79.70 63.37 -20.75
N ASP A 522 78.83 63.29 -21.76
CA ASP A 522 77.63 62.45 -21.68
C ASP A 522 77.99 60.98 -21.42
N TYR A 523 77.29 60.40 -20.46
CA TYR A 523 77.50 59.06 -19.95
C TYR A 523 76.23 58.23 -20.09
N THR A 524 76.39 56.97 -20.48
CA THR A 524 75.31 55.99 -20.50
C THR A 524 75.85 54.59 -20.20
N HIS A 525 75.15 53.87 -19.33
CA HIS A 525 75.37 52.47 -19.04
C HIS A 525 74.03 51.79 -18.80
N ALA A 526 73.76 50.70 -19.51
CA ALA A 526 72.55 49.90 -19.32
C ALA A 526 72.92 48.59 -18.63
N PHE A 527 72.28 48.30 -17.50
CA PHE A 527 72.40 47.00 -16.84
C PHE A 527 71.67 45.93 -17.66
N GLU A 528 72.25 44.74 -17.74
CA GLU A 528 71.61 43.58 -18.36
C GLU A 528 70.67 42.94 -17.32
N LEU A 529 69.36 43.10 -17.54
CA LEU A 529 68.32 42.59 -16.66
C LEU A 529 67.68 41.32 -17.26
N ALA A 530 67.55 40.29 -16.44
CA ALA A 530 66.67 39.14 -16.74
C ALA A 530 65.70 38.91 -15.59
N GLY A 531 64.62 38.18 -15.86
CA GLY A 531 63.52 37.97 -14.92
C GLY A 531 62.17 38.05 -15.62
N SER A 532 61.18 37.34 -15.11
CA SER A 532 59.81 37.35 -15.63
C SER A 532 58.84 37.34 -14.46
N PRO A 533 57.91 38.29 -14.32
CA PRO A 533 57.71 39.47 -15.17
C PRO A 533 58.95 40.37 -15.24
N THR A 534 59.05 41.21 -16.27
CA THR A 534 60.19 42.12 -16.46
C THR A 534 60.46 42.90 -15.17
N PRO A 535 61.69 42.88 -14.64
CA PRO A 535 61.99 43.55 -13.39
C PRO A 535 62.04 45.07 -13.55
N THR A 536 61.71 45.77 -12.47
CA THR A 536 61.93 47.22 -12.32
C THR A 536 63.17 47.47 -11.49
N VAL A 537 63.94 48.51 -11.85
CA VAL A 537 65.22 48.84 -11.21
C VAL A 537 65.11 50.08 -10.35
N THR A 538 65.73 50.03 -9.18
CA THR A 538 65.86 51.17 -8.27
C THR A 538 67.25 51.22 -7.66
N THR A 539 67.61 52.38 -7.12
CA THR A 539 68.78 52.56 -6.25
C THR A 539 68.39 53.47 -5.09
N THR A 540 68.92 53.19 -3.90
CA THR A 540 68.77 54.07 -2.73
C THR A 540 70.07 54.79 -2.38
N ASP A 541 71.17 54.39 -3.00
CA ASP A 541 72.47 55.02 -2.84
C ASP A 541 72.55 56.32 -3.66
N PRO A 542 73.26 57.35 -3.17
CA PRO A 542 73.45 58.58 -3.92
C PRO A 542 74.24 58.32 -5.20
N LEU A 543 73.66 58.72 -6.34
CA LEU A 543 74.35 58.66 -7.63
C LEU A 543 75.38 59.80 -7.76
N PRO A 544 76.41 59.64 -8.60
CA PRO A 544 77.29 60.75 -8.97
C PRO A 544 76.46 61.95 -9.46
N ALA A 545 76.81 63.16 -9.02
CA ALA A 545 76.09 64.37 -9.40
C ALA A 545 76.01 64.48 -10.94
N GLY A 546 74.79 64.68 -11.46
CA GLY A 546 74.53 64.75 -12.91
C GLY A 546 74.13 63.43 -13.57
N LEU A 547 74.15 62.30 -12.85
CA LEU A 547 73.63 61.01 -13.33
C LEU A 547 72.27 60.65 -12.70
N THR A 548 71.48 59.87 -13.43
CA THR A 548 70.18 59.32 -13.01
C THR A 548 70.06 57.85 -13.43
N LEU A 549 69.31 57.06 -12.67
CA LEU A 549 69.01 55.65 -12.98
C LEU A 549 67.52 55.51 -13.35
N SER A 550 67.23 54.98 -14.53
CA SER A 550 65.85 54.70 -14.96
C SER A 550 65.31 53.39 -14.36
N GLU A 551 63.98 53.22 -14.37
CA GLU A 551 63.32 51.97 -13.96
C GLU A 551 63.67 50.78 -14.86
N ASP A 552 64.14 51.02 -16.08
CA ASP A 552 64.64 50.00 -17.02
C ASP A 552 66.12 49.67 -16.81
N GLY A 553 66.76 50.22 -15.76
CA GLY A 553 68.15 49.93 -15.42
C GLY A 553 69.19 50.65 -16.28
N VAL A 554 68.88 51.85 -16.79
CA VAL A 554 69.84 52.68 -17.53
C VAL A 554 70.35 53.82 -16.65
N LEU A 555 71.65 53.80 -16.34
CA LEU A 555 72.38 54.88 -15.68
C LEU A 555 72.86 55.87 -16.75
N SER A 556 72.36 57.10 -16.73
CA SER A 556 72.69 58.10 -17.76
C SER A 556 72.68 59.54 -17.25
N GLY A 557 73.36 60.42 -17.98
CA GLY A 557 73.45 61.85 -17.71
C GLY A 557 74.84 62.41 -18.01
N THR A 558 75.14 63.61 -17.52
CA THR A 558 76.45 64.26 -17.68
C THR A 558 77.03 64.47 -16.28
N PRO A 559 78.01 63.66 -15.84
CA PRO A 559 78.49 63.74 -14.48
C PRO A 559 79.25 65.06 -14.27
N THR A 560 79.02 65.71 -13.14
CA THR A 560 79.61 67.02 -12.80
C THR A 560 80.67 66.93 -11.71
N GLU A 561 80.82 65.76 -11.08
CA GLU A 561 81.74 65.53 -9.97
C GLU A 561 82.56 64.27 -10.24
N ALA A 562 83.89 64.37 -10.08
CA ALA A 562 84.77 63.22 -10.16
C ALA A 562 84.86 62.49 -8.82
N GLY A 563 84.92 61.17 -8.85
CA GLY A 563 84.95 60.33 -7.66
C GLY A 563 84.70 58.86 -7.98
N SER A 564 84.70 58.05 -6.92
CA SER A 564 84.33 56.64 -6.96
C SER A 564 83.09 56.45 -6.10
N PHE A 565 81.98 56.07 -6.74
CA PHE A 565 80.66 56.04 -6.14
C PHE A 565 80.14 54.60 -6.11
N PRO A 566 80.27 53.88 -4.98
CA PRO A 566 79.63 52.58 -4.83
C PRO A 566 78.11 52.78 -4.78
N ILE A 567 77.38 52.07 -5.63
CA ILE A 567 75.92 52.08 -5.68
C ILE A 567 75.39 50.66 -5.65
N THR A 568 74.24 50.48 -5.01
CA THR A 568 73.48 49.23 -4.99
C THR A 568 72.29 49.36 -5.92
N VAL A 569 72.28 48.53 -6.96
CA VAL A 569 71.18 48.44 -7.91
C VAL A 569 70.29 47.29 -7.48
N THR A 570 69.01 47.58 -7.24
CA THR A 570 67.99 46.60 -6.88
C THR A 570 67.05 46.38 -8.04
N ALA A 571 66.94 45.15 -8.54
CA ALA A 571 65.98 44.74 -9.55
C ALA A 571 64.89 43.87 -8.90
N GLY A 572 63.62 44.22 -9.12
CA GLY A 572 62.48 43.59 -8.46
C GLY A 572 61.31 43.27 -9.38
N ASN A 573 60.66 42.11 -9.16
CA ASN A 573 59.39 41.70 -9.76
C ASN A 573 58.53 40.89 -8.76
N SER A 574 57.43 40.28 -9.22
CA SER A 574 56.54 39.45 -8.37
C SER A 574 57.22 38.19 -7.80
N ALA A 575 58.28 37.68 -8.44
CA ALA A 575 59.04 36.53 -7.95
C ALA A 575 60.04 36.90 -6.84
N GLY A 576 60.45 38.16 -6.74
CA GLY A 576 61.36 38.64 -5.70
C GLY A 576 62.26 39.79 -6.17
N ASN A 577 63.24 40.11 -5.32
CA ASN A 577 64.22 41.17 -5.55
C ASN A 577 65.65 40.60 -5.52
N VAL A 578 66.53 41.19 -6.32
CA VAL A 578 67.98 40.94 -6.30
C VAL A 578 68.71 42.27 -6.23
N ASP A 579 69.70 42.35 -5.35
CA ASP A 579 70.59 43.49 -5.21
C ASP A 579 71.97 43.16 -5.80
N ARG A 580 72.55 44.13 -6.53
CA ARG A 580 73.93 44.08 -7.01
C ARG A 580 74.64 45.38 -6.68
N GLN A 581 75.79 45.27 -6.00
CA GLN A 581 76.66 46.41 -5.77
C GLN A 581 77.62 46.60 -6.96
N VAL A 582 77.72 47.83 -7.47
CA VAL A 582 78.68 48.24 -8.51
C VAL A 582 79.35 49.55 -8.12
N ILE A 583 80.48 49.90 -8.75
CA ILE A 583 81.21 51.15 -8.47
C ILE A 583 81.22 51.98 -9.75
N VAL A 584 80.61 53.17 -9.71
CA VAL A 584 80.68 54.14 -10.81
C VAL A 584 81.88 55.04 -10.57
N VAL A 585 82.84 55.00 -11.48
CA VAL A 585 84.04 55.85 -11.42
C VAL A 585 83.87 57.00 -12.41
N VAL A 586 84.00 58.23 -11.91
CA VAL A 586 84.03 59.44 -12.74
C VAL A 586 85.38 60.13 -12.57
N VAL A 587 86.06 60.41 -13.68
CA VAL A 587 87.35 61.10 -13.71
C VAL A 587 87.19 62.52 -14.26
N ALA A 588 88.06 63.44 -13.89
CA ALA A 588 88.11 64.81 -14.40
C ALA A 588 89.44 65.08 -15.10
N VAL A 589 89.34 65.60 -16.33
CA VAL A 589 90.51 66.07 -17.12
C VAL A 589 91.28 67.12 -16.30
N PRO A 590 92.63 67.14 -16.37
CA PRO A 590 93.41 68.13 -15.65
C PRO A 590 93.09 69.57 -16.07
N SER A 591 93.36 70.54 -15.20
CA SER A 591 93.35 71.97 -15.51
C SER A 591 94.52 72.66 -14.81
N ILE A 592 95.14 73.66 -15.46
CA ILE A 592 96.31 74.38 -14.92
C ILE A 592 95.98 75.87 -14.77
N GLY A 593 95.93 76.37 -13.54
CA GLY A 593 95.67 77.76 -13.16
C GLY A 593 96.88 78.50 -12.58
N GLY A 594 96.73 79.82 -12.41
CA GLY A 594 97.72 80.74 -11.83
C GLY A 594 98.82 81.22 -12.80
N ASP A 595 99.38 82.41 -12.55
CA ASP A 595 100.56 82.95 -13.25
C ASP A 595 101.72 83.23 -12.28
N PRO A 596 102.96 82.79 -12.59
CA PRO A 596 104.14 83.01 -11.77
C PRO A 596 104.46 84.50 -11.64
N ALA A 597 104.60 84.97 -10.41
CA ALA A 597 105.06 86.33 -10.13
C ALA A 597 106.53 86.53 -10.58
N GLU A 598 106.94 87.78 -10.79
CA GLU A 598 108.32 88.11 -11.13
C GLU A 598 109.28 87.71 -9.99
N GLY A 599 110.33 86.96 -10.31
CA GLY A 599 111.41 86.59 -9.40
C GLY A 599 112.60 87.54 -9.48
N VAL A 600 113.52 87.46 -8.54
CA VAL A 600 114.76 88.28 -8.52
C VAL A 600 115.96 87.35 -8.40
N VAL A 601 117.03 87.62 -9.16
CA VAL A 601 118.28 86.84 -9.08
C VAL A 601 118.78 86.78 -7.64
N GLY A 602 119.09 85.58 -7.15
CA GLY A 602 119.63 85.34 -5.81
C GLY A 602 118.60 85.28 -4.68
N VAL A 603 117.31 85.51 -4.96
CA VAL A 603 116.21 85.43 -3.97
C VAL A 603 115.45 84.12 -4.15
N ASP A 604 115.13 83.43 -3.05
CA ASP A 604 114.35 82.20 -3.10
C ASP A 604 112.99 82.43 -3.78
N TYR A 605 112.73 81.62 -4.78
CA TYR A 605 111.53 81.63 -5.59
C TYR A 605 110.71 80.38 -5.27
N ASN A 606 109.41 80.56 -5.06
CA ASN A 606 108.47 79.47 -4.83
C ASN A 606 107.10 79.85 -5.37
N TYR A 607 106.66 79.14 -6.40
CA TYR A 607 105.38 79.35 -7.05
C TYR A 607 104.72 78.00 -7.34
N ALA A 608 103.47 77.85 -6.93
CA ALA A 608 102.69 76.63 -7.20
C ALA A 608 101.64 76.93 -8.28
N PHE A 609 101.59 76.12 -9.32
CA PHE A 609 100.49 76.13 -10.28
C PHE A 609 99.22 75.58 -9.63
N ASP A 610 98.07 76.19 -9.92
CA ASP A 610 96.77 75.69 -9.46
C ASP A 610 96.35 74.52 -10.35
N VAL A 611 96.83 73.32 -10.03
CA VAL A 611 96.54 72.12 -10.82
C VAL A 611 95.37 71.37 -10.19
N ALA A 612 94.30 71.21 -10.95
CA ALA A 612 93.12 70.43 -10.56
C ALA A 612 92.85 69.30 -11.57
N GLY A 613 92.14 68.26 -11.15
CA GLY A 613 91.83 67.07 -11.95
C GLY A 613 91.70 65.84 -11.03
N SER A 614 91.08 64.77 -11.53
CA SER A 614 90.90 63.52 -10.77
C SER A 614 90.99 62.32 -11.73
N PRO A 615 91.86 61.33 -11.52
CA PRO A 615 92.86 61.23 -10.45
C PRO A 615 93.83 62.42 -10.45
N THR A 616 94.48 62.67 -9.32
CA THR A 616 95.40 63.82 -9.16
C THR A 616 96.40 63.88 -10.33
N PRO A 617 96.47 65.00 -11.07
CA PRO A 617 97.35 65.10 -12.22
C PRO A 617 98.83 65.17 -11.85
N THR A 618 99.69 64.60 -12.68
CA THR A 618 101.15 64.76 -12.63
C THR A 618 101.55 65.93 -13.52
N VAL A 619 102.39 66.83 -13.00
CA VAL A 619 102.82 68.04 -13.70
C VAL A 619 104.25 67.91 -14.21
N THR A 620 104.48 68.28 -15.46
CA THR A 620 105.80 68.23 -16.09
C THR A 620 106.07 69.46 -16.97
N THR A 621 107.34 69.69 -17.32
CA THR A 621 107.75 70.65 -18.34
C THR A 621 108.91 70.04 -19.12
N THR A 622 108.89 70.15 -20.44
CA THR A 622 110.04 69.80 -21.29
C THR A 622 110.87 71.03 -21.66
N ASP A 623 110.35 72.23 -21.41
CA ASP A 623 111.04 73.48 -21.70
C ASP A 623 112.13 73.79 -20.65
N PRO A 624 113.25 74.40 -21.05
CA PRO A 624 114.33 74.73 -20.14
C PRO A 624 113.87 75.78 -19.11
N LEU A 625 113.99 75.44 -17.84
CA LEU A 625 113.67 76.35 -16.73
C LEU A 625 114.76 77.43 -16.54
N PRO A 626 114.42 78.59 -15.93
CA PRO A 626 115.42 79.54 -15.48
C PRO A 626 116.49 78.86 -14.61
N ALA A 627 117.76 79.16 -14.86
CA ALA A 627 118.86 78.50 -14.17
C ALA A 627 118.75 78.67 -12.64
N GLY A 628 118.66 77.57 -11.90
CA GLY A 628 118.48 77.54 -10.44
C GLY A 628 117.05 77.24 -9.98
N LEU A 629 116.09 77.12 -10.90
CA LEU A 629 114.71 76.66 -10.60
C LEU A 629 114.46 75.23 -11.07
N THR A 630 113.56 74.54 -10.38
CA THR A 630 113.06 73.19 -10.73
C THR A 630 111.53 73.16 -10.60
N LEU A 631 110.86 72.36 -11.43
CA LEU A 631 109.42 72.09 -11.36
C LEU A 631 109.17 70.71 -10.75
N SER A 632 108.36 70.61 -9.70
CA SER A 632 107.94 69.33 -9.11
C SER A 632 106.77 68.69 -9.86
N GLU A 633 106.56 67.38 -9.64
CA GLU A 633 105.40 66.64 -10.17
C GLU A 633 104.05 67.15 -9.66
N GLN A 634 104.04 67.95 -8.59
CA GLN A 634 102.85 68.64 -8.07
C GLN A 634 102.68 70.05 -8.64
N GLY A 635 103.51 70.45 -9.60
CA GLY A 635 103.43 71.77 -10.25
C GLY A 635 104.01 72.90 -9.41
N ILE A 636 105.01 72.64 -8.57
CA ILE A 636 105.69 73.68 -7.79
C ILE A 636 106.99 74.06 -8.49
N LEU A 637 107.08 75.29 -8.97
CA LEU A 637 108.29 75.90 -9.51
C LEU A 637 109.05 76.59 -8.37
N SER A 638 110.20 76.04 -7.99
CA SER A 638 110.96 76.54 -6.83
C SER A 638 112.47 76.47 -7.02
N GLY A 639 113.21 77.29 -6.27
CA GLY A 639 114.67 77.34 -6.24
C GLY A 639 115.19 78.78 -6.13
N THR A 640 116.49 78.98 -6.32
CA THR A 640 117.11 80.32 -6.28
C THR A 640 117.61 80.65 -7.70
N PRO A 641 116.94 81.54 -8.45
CA PRO A 641 117.29 81.82 -9.83
C PRO A 641 118.62 82.58 -9.88
N THR A 642 119.48 82.20 -10.83
CA THR A 642 120.87 82.69 -10.94
C THR A 642 121.11 83.60 -12.14
N ALA A 643 120.12 83.74 -13.02
CA ALA A 643 120.19 84.57 -14.23
C ALA A 643 118.88 85.34 -14.45
N ALA A 644 119.00 86.63 -14.76
CA ALA A 644 117.86 87.47 -15.13
C ALA A 644 117.42 87.15 -16.58
N GLY A 645 116.12 87.22 -16.85
CA GLY A 645 115.55 86.92 -18.17
C GLY A 645 114.06 86.62 -18.14
N SER A 646 113.49 86.42 -19.33
CA SER A 646 112.09 86.01 -19.53
C SER A 646 112.09 84.63 -20.19
N PHE A 647 111.51 83.64 -19.51
CA PHE A 647 111.58 82.22 -19.88
C PHE A 647 110.15 81.68 -20.10
N PRO A 648 109.70 81.57 -21.36
CA PRO A 648 108.46 80.86 -21.66
C PRO A 648 108.64 79.36 -21.40
N ILE A 649 107.75 78.77 -20.63
CA ILE A 649 107.71 77.35 -20.30
C ILE A 649 106.30 76.80 -20.50
N THR A 650 106.19 75.61 -21.07
CA THR A 650 104.94 74.86 -21.23
C THR A 650 104.83 73.87 -20.08
N VAL A 651 103.81 74.06 -19.26
CA VAL A 651 103.48 73.17 -18.17
C VAL A 651 102.39 72.21 -18.64
N THR A 652 102.65 70.91 -18.55
CA THR A 652 101.70 69.84 -18.90
C THR A 652 101.22 69.17 -17.63
N ALA A 653 99.90 69.05 -17.45
CA ALA A 653 99.27 68.30 -16.39
C ALA A 653 98.53 67.09 -16.98
N SER A 654 98.81 65.90 -16.46
CA SER A 654 98.37 64.63 -17.05
C SER A 654 97.74 63.71 -16.01
N ASN A 655 96.60 63.09 -16.34
CA ASN A 655 96.03 61.97 -15.58
C ASN A 655 95.32 60.96 -16.52
N SER A 656 94.63 59.95 -15.97
CA SER A 656 93.91 58.95 -16.79
C SER A 656 92.73 59.52 -17.59
N ALA A 657 92.23 60.70 -17.24
CA ALA A 657 91.17 61.39 -17.99
C ALA A 657 91.70 62.16 -19.21
N GLY A 658 93.00 62.49 -19.24
CA GLY A 658 93.65 63.18 -20.35
C GLY A 658 94.80 64.10 -19.91
N ASP A 659 95.32 64.85 -20.89
CA ASP A 659 96.44 65.79 -20.73
C ASP A 659 96.00 67.21 -21.05
N VAL A 660 96.52 68.20 -20.31
CA VAL A 660 96.34 69.62 -20.59
C VAL A 660 97.67 70.36 -20.52
N ASP A 661 97.98 71.09 -21.58
CA ASP A 661 99.15 71.95 -21.69
C ASP A 661 98.79 73.42 -21.46
N ARG A 662 99.68 74.16 -20.78
CA ARG A 662 99.58 75.61 -20.63
C ARG A 662 100.95 76.27 -20.75
N LEU A 663 101.07 77.21 -21.69
CA LEU A 663 102.24 78.07 -21.84
C LEU A 663 102.19 79.23 -20.84
N VAL A 664 103.29 79.45 -20.13
CA VAL A 664 103.45 80.48 -19.09
C VAL A 664 104.84 81.10 -19.19
N THR A 665 105.00 82.38 -18.88
CA THR A 665 106.31 83.05 -18.91
C THR A 665 106.81 83.36 -17.50
N VAL A 666 107.99 82.84 -17.15
CA VAL A 666 108.66 83.13 -15.87
C VAL A 666 109.67 84.25 -16.08
N VAL A 667 109.50 85.36 -15.35
CA VAL A 667 110.38 86.54 -15.45
C VAL A 667 111.25 86.64 -14.22
N ILE A 668 112.58 86.79 -14.41
CA ILE A 668 113.58 87.01 -13.34
C ILE A 668 114.29 88.35 -13.56
N ALA A 669 114.27 89.25 -12.58
CA ALA A 669 114.94 90.56 -12.58
C ALA A 669 116.38 90.52 -12.04
N SER A 670 117.25 91.44 -12.49
CA SER A 670 118.66 91.57 -12.05
C SER A 670 118.83 92.39 -10.76
N ASP A 671 119.79 92.01 -9.90
CA ASP A 671 120.05 92.60 -8.57
C ASP A 671 120.74 93.99 -8.61
N GLY A 672 120.24 94.95 -7.82
CA GLY A 672 120.76 96.33 -7.67
C GLY A 672 119.99 97.18 -6.63
N ASP A 673 120.68 97.58 -5.54
CA ASP A 673 120.22 98.34 -4.34
C ASP A 673 120.02 99.87 -4.61
N PRO A 674 119.40 100.69 -3.72
CA PRO A 674 118.09 101.33 -3.87
C PRO A 674 118.16 102.89 -3.91
N ASP A 675 117.01 103.55 -3.87
CA ASP A 675 116.78 104.99 -3.58
C ASP A 675 116.71 105.99 -4.77
N THR A 676 115.48 106.26 -5.22
CA THR A 676 114.82 107.57 -5.03
C THR A 676 113.30 107.42 -5.20
N GLY A 677 112.56 107.84 -4.17
CA GLY A 677 111.11 107.67 -3.95
C GLY A 677 110.17 108.27 -5.02
N SER A 678 108.93 107.76 -5.10
CA SER A 678 107.73 108.21 -4.34
C SER A 678 107.23 109.57 -4.89
N LEU A 679 106.04 109.74 -5.49
CA LEU A 679 104.64 109.40 -5.17
C LEU A 679 103.89 109.33 -6.55
N ASP A 680 102.71 108.75 -6.79
CA ASP A 680 101.53 108.46 -5.99
C ASP A 680 100.69 107.41 -6.74
N THR A 681 100.00 106.59 -5.96
CA THR A 681 99.09 105.52 -6.36
C THR A 681 97.71 106.08 -6.71
N GLY A 682 97.24 105.83 -7.92
CA GLY A 682 95.85 106.03 -8.35
C GLY A 682 95.19 104.70 -8.67
N SER A 683 94.60 104.11 -7.65
CA SER A 683 93.86 102.85 -7.66
C SER A 683 92.43 103.02 -8.19
N LEU A 684 91.99 102.03 -8.97
CA LEU A 684 90.63 101.49 -9.12
C LEU A 684 89.48 102.38 -9.65
N GLY A 685 88.92 101.94 -10.78
CA GLY A 685 87.56 102.20 -11.23
C GLY A 685 86.98 100.93 -11.86
N THR A 686 86.33 100.13 -11.03
CA THR A 686 85.51 98.96 -11.36
C THR A 686 84.38 99.29 -12.35
N GLY A 687 84.11 98.39 -13.28
CA GLY A 687 82.95 98.39 -14.18
C GLY A 687 82.40 96.99 -14.29
N SER A 688 81.47 96.69 -13.38
CA SER A 688 80.75 95.44 -13.23
C SER A 688 79.37 95.56 -13.90
N LEU A 689 78.93 94.45 -14.52
CA LEU A 689 77.56 93.96 -14.71
C LEU A 689 76.62 94.57 -15.78
N GLY A 690 76.04 93.62 -16.53
CA GLY A 690 74.75 93.65 -17.23
C GLY A 690 74.69 92.45 -18.19
N THR A 691 74.34 91.22 -17.76
CA THR A 691 72.97 90.62 -17.73
C THR A 691 72.18 90.96 -19.00
N GLU A 692 71.77 90.04 -19.87
CA GLU A 692 70.72 89.02 -19.69
C GLU A 692 70.80 88.01 -20.89
N SER A 693 70.79 86.69 -20.65
CA SER A 693 69.64 85.77 -20.88
C SER A 693 68.79 86.10 -22.13
N LEU A 694 68.88 85.31 -23.21
CA LEU A 694 68.11 84.08 -23.48
C LEU A 694 66.59 84.29 -23.46
N GLU A 695 65.99 84.32 -24.65
CA GLU A 695 64.75 83.61 -24.98
C GLU A 695 64.52 83.64 -26.50
N SER A 696 64.45 82.46 -27.13
CA SER A 696 63.25 82.02 -27.85
C SER A 696 63.51 80.78 -28.72
N LEU A 697 62.79 79.72 -28.34
CA LEU A 697 61.99 78.88 -29.21
C LEU A 697 62.70 78.06 -30.31
N SER A 698 62.97 76.81 -29.91
CA SER A 698 62.39 75.60 -30.53
C SER A 698 61.82 75.72 -31.95
N GLY A 699 62.43 75.00 -32.88
CA GLY A 699 61.85 74.63 -34.15
C GLY A 699 62.53 73.40 -34.72
N SER A 700 61.75 72.31 -34.77
CA SER A 700 61.93 71.02 -35.48
C SER A 700 63.08 70.10 -35.09
#